data_AF-A0AB36MGK9-F1
#
_entry.id   AF-A0AB36MGK9-F1
#
_cell.length_a   1.000
_cell.length_b   1.000
_cell.length_c   1.000
_cell.angle_alpha   90.00
_cell.angle_beta   90.00
_cell.angle_gamma   90.00
#
_symmetry.space_group_name_H-M   'P 1'
#
loop_
_entity.id
_entity.type
_entity.pdbx_description
1 polymer ?
#
loop_
_entity_poly.entity_id
_entity_poly.type
_entity_poly.pdbx_seq_one_letter_code
_entity_poly.pdbx_strand_id
1 'polypeptide(L)'
;MDHKKVAKNVVDAVGRDNLIAAAHCATRLRLVLKDDKKVNQAALDADPDVKGTFKTNGQYQVIIGPGDVNNVYDELIKDTGLKELSTDDLKKVAEQGQKFNPVMAFIKLLSDIFVPIIPALVAGGLLMALNNFLTQPGLFGPKSIVSTSPVIKGLSDMIQLMSAAPFIFMPILVAISASKRFGANRFLGAAIGMIMTSPDLGKTAKYWDIFGMHVAQTNYAYQVIPVIAAVWVLAFLEKRFHKLLPAAVDFTFTPLLSVMITGFLTFTVIGPVLKTVSDMLTNGIVWLYDTTSFVGMGIFGLTYSAIVMTGLHQSFPAIETQLVTAFANGHGAGDFIFVVASMANVAQGAATFAIYFLTKDKKMKGLSSSAGVSALLGITEPALFGVNLKYKFPFFCALIGSGVAAAFAGLMHIIAASMGAAGFIGFLSIYPKSIPMYVVAELISFAVAFILTFIYGKGHMKEEQVAPVVSASEAAETEAKVEEQVAAESKLNDEVVAAPISGESKKLTDVNDPVFSTLAMGNGAAVVPTDGTIYAPVDGELTVAYETKHAYGLKSDNGAEVLIHVGIDTVNLKGQHFESFVKQGQKVKKGDKLGTVDLDAVKAAGYDTTVMVVVTNTMNYASVDRIDNTKVNHDDNLVAVTAR
;
A
#
# COMPACT_ATOMS: atom_id res chain seq x y z
N MET A 1 6.50 9.68 30.85
CA MET A 1 5.25 10.25 30.30
C MET A 1 4.21 10.32 31.42
N ASP A 2 3.41 11.40 31.49
CA ASP A 2 2.23 11.46 32.37
C ASP A 2 1.01 10.96 31.59
N HIS A 3 0.66 9.68 31.76
CA HIS A 3 -0.37 9.02 30.93
C HIS A 3 -1.75 9.65 31.06
N LYS A 4 -2.11 10.14 32.25
CA LYS A 4 -3.41 10.77 32.50
C LYS A 4 -3.52 12.11 31.79
N LYS A 5 -2.43 12.89 31.80
CA LYS A 5 -2.36 14.15 31.06
C LYS A 5 -2.46 13.91 29.55
N VAL A 6 -1.72 12.94 29.00
CA VAL A 6 -1.76 12.61 27.57
C VAL A 6 -3.15 12.13 27.14
N ALA A 7 -3.77 11.23 27.92
CA ALA A 7 -5.13 10.78 27.66
C ALA A 7 -6.12 11.95 27.61
N LYS A 8 -6.03 12.86 28.58
CA LYS A 8 -6.86 14.07 28.62
C LYS A 8 -6.61 14.98 27.42
N ASN A 9 -5.36 15.23 27.06
CA ASN A 9 -5.01 16.03 25.88
C ASN A 9 -5.61 15.42 24.60
N VAL A 10 -5.53 14.10 24.44
CA VAL A 10 -6.15 13.40 23.31
C VAL A 10 -7.66 13.58 23.31
N VAL A 11 -8.33 13.39 24.45
CA VAL A 11 -9.80 13.57 24.59
C VAL A 11 -10.24 15.00 24.30
N ASP A 12 -9.52 15.99 24.82
CA ASP A 12 -9.79 17.41 24.61
C ASP A 12 -9.59 17.80 23.15
N ALA A 13 -8.57 17.24 22.48
CA ALA A 13 -8.29 17.51 21.08
C ALA A 13 -9.28 16.84 20.13
N VAL A 14 -9.71 15.61 20.38
CA VAL A 14 -10.71 14.92 19.51
C VAL A 14 -12.14 15.31 19.83
N GLY A 15 -12.39 15.78 21.06
CA GLY A 15 -13.70 16.08 21.62
C GLY A 15 -14.36 14.85 22.25
N ARG A 16 -14.68 14.94 23.54
CA ARG A 16 -15.32 13.86 24.30
C ARG A 16 -16.61 13.35 23.66
N ASP A 17 -17.50 14.27 23.26
CA ASP A 17 -18.77 13.91 22.61
C ASP A 17 -18.60 13.41 21.17
N ASN A 18 -17.41 13.56 20.60
CA ASN A 18 -17.07 13.13 19.26
C ASN A 18 -16.60 11.66 19.23
N LEU A 19 -16.18 11.09 20.36
CA LEU A 19 -15.73 9.71 20.45
C LEU A 19 -16.93 8.74 20.42
N ILE A 20 -16.88 7.77 19.52
CA ILE A 20 -17.85 6.65 19.42
C ILE A 20 -17.29 5.41 20.11
N ALA A 21 -16.03 5.10 19.83
CA ALA A 21 -15.37 3.89 20.28
C ALA A 21 -13.85 4.08 20.27
N ALA A 22 -13.15 3.33 21.12
CA ALA A 22 -11.70 3.31 21.18
C ALA A 22 -11.19 1.87 21.30
N ALA A 23 -10.01 1.63 20.71
CA ALA A 23 -9.18 0.46 20.95
C ALA A 23 -7.72 0.92 20.93
N HIS A 24 -6.78 0.03 21.21
CA HIS A 24 -5.36 0.28 21.01
C HIS A 24 -4.66 -0.95 20.44
N CYS A 25 -3.45 -0.75 19.92
CA CYS A 25 -2.50 -1.84 19.70
C CYS A 25 -1.20 -1.51 20.44
N ALA A 26 -0.07 -2.14 20.07
CA ALA A 26 1.19 -1.94 20.78
C ALA A 26 1.69 -0.50 20.80
N THR A 27 1.37 0.35 19.82
CA THR A 27 2.02 1.68 19.67
C THR A 27 1.07 2.85 19.51
N ARG A 28 -0.24 2.60 19.30
CA ARG A 28 -1.21 3.65 18.92
C ARG A 28 -2.60 3.41 19.48
N LEU A 29 -3.27 4.50 19.79
CA LEU A 29 -4.71 4.56 20.03
C LEU A 29 -5.43 4.51 18.67
N ARG A 30 -6.56 3.82 18.62
CA ARG A 30 -7.45 3.73 17.46
C ARG A 30 -8.83 4.21 17.88
N LEU A 31 -9.26 5.33 17.32
CA LEU A 31 -10.47 6.03 17.72
C LEU A 31 -11.46 6.01 16.55
N VAL A 32 -12.74 5.78 16.83
CA VAL A 32 -13.83 6.01 15.89
C VAL A 32 -14.54 7.28 16.32
N LEU A 33 -14.63 8.24 15.41
CA LEU A 33 -15.17 9.57 15.68
C LEU A 33 -16.50 9.79 14.94
N LYS A 34 -17.38 10.61 15.49
CA LYS A 34 -18.62 11.06 14.82
C LYS A 34 -18.31 11.99 13.65
N ASP A 35 -17.33 12.88 13.84
CA ASP A 35 -16.90 13.86 12.86
C ASP A 35 -15.41 14.18 13.02
N ASP A 36 -14.60 13.74 12.06
CA ASP A 36 -13.16 13.99 12.06
C ASP A 36 -12.81 15.47 11.92
N LYS A 37 -13.72 16.31 11.41
CA LYS A 37 -13.47 17.76 11.25
C LYS A 37 -13.43 18.50 12.59
N LYS A 38 -13.95 17.90 13.65
CA LYS A 38 -13.92 18.46 15.01
C LYS A 38 -12.60 18.22 15.73
N VAL A 39 -11.70 17.43 15.15
CA VAL A 39 -10.40 17.16 15.76
C VAL A 39 -9.51 18.39 15.66
N ASN A 40 -9.01 18.85 16.81
CA ASN A 40 -7.99 19.87 16.90
C ASN A 40 -6.61 19.26 16.59
N GLN A 41 -6.33 19.10 15.30
CA GLN A 41 -5.07 18.54 14.81
C GLN A 41 -3.84 19.29 15.32
N ALA A 42 -3.93 20.63 15.42
CA ALA A 42 -2.82 21.45 15.89
C ALA A 42 -2.45 21.19 17.35
N ALA A 43 -3.43 20.85 18.19
CA ALA A 43 -3.17 20.47 19.58
C ALA A 43 -2.48 19.11 19.68
N LEU A 44 -2.88 18.13 18.86
CA LEU A 44 -2.23 16.81 18.80
C LEU A 44 -0.81 16.90 18.24
N ASP A 45 -0.58 17.70 17.21
CA ASP A 45 0.75 17.88 16.60
C ASP A 45 1.72 18.65 17.52
N ALA A 46 1.20 19.46 18.45
CA ALA A 46 1.99 20.22 19.42
C ALA A 46 2.27 19.44 20.72
N ASP A 47 1.63 18.27 20.92
CA ASP A 47 1.83 17.44 22.10
C ASP A 47 3.14 16.63 21.96
N PRO A 48 4.15 16.86 22.82
CA PRO A 48 5.44 16.17 22.71
C PRO A 48 5.36 14.66 22.93
N ASP A 49 4.29 14.18 23.58
CA ASP A 49 4.06 12.75 23.84
C ASP A 49 3.29 12.06 22.70
N VAL A 50 2.80 12.82 21.70
CA VAL A 50 2.15 12.31 20.49
C VAL A 50 3.15 12.29 19.33
N LYS A 51 3.57 11.07 18.93
CA LYS A 51 4.58 10.87 17.86
C LYS A 51 4.02 11.07 16.45
N GLY A 52 2.70 11.15 16.31
CA GLY A 52 2.03 11.43 15.06
C GLY A 52 0.56 10.99 15.06
N THR A 53 -0.17 11.37 14.02
CA THR A 53 -1.57 10.99 13.84
C THR A 53 -1.85 10.67 12.38
N PHE A 54 -2.80 9.77 12.11
CA PHE A 54 -3.25 9.49 10.75
C PHE A 54 -4.66 8.90 10.75
N LYS A 55 -5.30 8.92 9.59
CA LYS A 55 -6.65 8.38 9.40
C LYS A 55 -6.63 7.25 8.39
N THR A 56 -7.21 6.11 8.73
CA THR A 56 -7.39 5.00 7.79
C THR A 56 -8.64 4.19 8.15
N ASN A 57 -9.37 3.70 7.14
CA ASN A 57 -10.53 2.82 7.31
C ASN A 57 -11.57 3.30 8.35
N GLY A 58 -11.84 4.61 8.38
CA GLY A 58 -12.80 5.20 9.33
C GLY A 58 -12.32 5.28 10.78
N GLN A 59 -11.02 5.03 11.02
CA GLN A 59 -10.38 5.18 12.32
C GLN A 59 -9.41 6.35 12.30
N TYR A 60 -9.48 7.18 13.32
CA TYR A 60 -8.50 8.21 13.64
C TYR A 60 -7.48 7.62 14.62
N GLN A 61 -6.21 7.59 14.24
CA GLN A 61 -5.16 6.92 15.00
C GLN A 61 -4.16 7.92 15.55
N VAL A 62 -3.82 7.76 16.83
CA VAL A 62 -2.86 8.62 17.55
C VAL A 62 -1.69 7.74 18.01
N ILE A 63 -0.49 8.05 17.53
CA ILE A 63 0.73 7.29 17.81
C ILE A 63 1.32 7.82 19.11
N ILE A 64 1.47 6.94 20.11
CA ILE A 64 1.99 7.29 21.43
C ILE A 64 3.37 6.65 21.61
N GLY A 65 3.46 5.32 21.49
CA GLY A 65 4.68 4.56 21.71
C GLY A 65 4.41 3.22 22.37
N PRO A 66 5.38 2.29 22.32
CA PRO A 66 5.26 1.00 22.98
C PRO A 66 5.38 1.17 24.51
N GLY A 67 4.56 0.45 25.27
CA GLY A 67 4.51 0.48 26.72
C GLY A 67 3.58 1.57 27.27
N ASP A 68 3.69 2.80 26.75
CA ASP A 68 2.89 3.93 27.22
C ASP A 68 1.43 3.88 26.76
N VAL A 69 1.16 3.36 25.56
CA VAL A 69 -0.18 3.40 24.96
C VAL A 69 -1.24 2.65 25.77
N ASN A 70 -0.87 1.57 26.47
CA ASN A 70 -1.81 0.80 27.31
C ASN A 70 -2.30 1.68 28.47
N ASN A 71 -1.37 2.34 29.16
CA ASN A 71 -1.70 3.20 30.30
C ASN A 71 -2.48 4.44 29.85
N VAL A 72 -2.13 5.02 28.70
CA VAL A 72 -2.88 6.15 28.12
C VAL A 72 -4.29 5.70 27.70
N TYR A 73 -4.44 4.51 27.13
CA TYR A 73 -5.74 3.94 26.79
C TYR A 73 -6.60 3.71 28.03
N ASP A 74 -6.04 3.13 29.09
CA ASP A 74 -6.75 2.89 30.35
C ASP A 74 -7.25 4.20 30.96
N GLU A 75 -6.42 5.24 30.98
CA GLU A 75 -6.83 6.58 31.44
C GLU A 75 -7.88 7.21 30.50
N LEU A 76 -7.79 6.99 29.19
CA LEU A 76 -8.78 7.46 28.22
C LEU A 76 -10.14 6.77 28.42
N ILE A 77 -10.16 5.46 28.66
CA ILE A 77 -11.39 4.70 28.92
C ILE A 77 -12.00 5.12 30.27
N LYS A 78 -11.18 5.27 31.32
CA LYS A 78 -11.63 5.77 32.63
C LYS A 78 -12.22 7.17 32.53
N ASP A 79 -11.58 8.07 31.78
CA ASP A 79 -12.09 9.42 31.61
C ASP A 79 -13.38 9.42 30.79
N THR A 80 -13.42 8.74 29.65
CA THR A 80 -14.54 8.85 28.68
C THR A 80 -15.73 7.93 28.96
N GLY A 81 -15.54 6.82 29.68
CA GLY A 81 -16.56 5.80 29.93
C GLY A 81 -16.91 4.94 28.72
N LEU A 82 -16.08 4.94 27.67
CA LEU A 82 -16.27 4.10 26.48
C LEU A 82 -16.11 2.61 26.80
N LYS A 83 -16.84 1.75 26.09
CA LYS A 83 -16.61 0.29 26.19
C LYS A 83 -15.29 -0.06 25.51
N GLU A 84 -14.51 -0.91 26.17
CA GLU A 84 -13.34 -1.53 25.56
C GLU A 84 -13.75 -2.42 24.38
N LEU A 85 -13.10 -2.19 23.24
CA LEU A 85 -13.34 -2.95 22.02
C LEU A 85 -12.03 -3.53 21.49
N SER A 86 -12.12 -4.69 20.84
CA SER A 86 -11.02 -5.21 20.03
C SER A 86 -10.84 -4.32 18.78
N THR A 87 -9.65 -4.29 18.18
CA THR A 87 -9.46 -3.46 16.98
C THR A 87 -10.30 -3.95 15.79
N ASP A 88 -10.69 -5.23 15.75
CA ASP A 88 -11.57 -5.78 14.72
C ASP A 88 -13.05 -5.44 14.95
N ASP A 89 -13.51 -5.41 16.19
CA ASP A 89 -14.86 -4.92 16.48
C ASP A 89 -14.93 -3.40 16.26
N LEU A 90 -13.83 -2.69 16.51
CA LEU A 90 -13.69 -1.28 16.16
C LEU A 90 -13.82 -1.02 14.64
N LYS A 91 -13.27 -1.91 13.80
CA LYS A 91 -13.45 -1.85 12.32
C LYS A 91 -14.94 -1.97 11.96
N LYS A 92 -15.68 -2.88 12.59
CA LYS A 92 -17.14 -3.03 12.34
C LYS A 92 -17.92 -1.79 12.76
N VAL A 93 -17.59 -1.18 13.89
CA VAL A 93 -18.22 0.06 14.37
C VAL A 93 -17.91 1.23 13.42
N ALA A 94 -16.68 1.32 12.92
CA ALA A 94 -16.28 2.31 11.92
C ALA A 94 -17.05 2.13 10.59
N GLU A 95 -17.32 0.89 10.18
CA GLU A 95 -18.09 0.58 8.97
C GLU A 95 -19.60 0.86 9.12
N GLN A 96 -20.17 0.67 10.33
CA GLN A 96 -21.60 0.93 10.60
C GLN A 96 -21.98 2.42 10.58
N GLY A 97 -21.03 3.31 10.90
CA GLY A 97 -21.25 4.77 10.91
C GLY A 97 -21.21 5.44 9.53
N GLN A 98 -20.78 4.74 8.48
CA GLN A 98 -20.71 5.32 7.13
C GLN A 98 -22.00 5.07 6.35
N LYS A 99 -22.53 6.13 5.71
CA LYS A 99 -23.65 5.97 4.77
C LYS A 99 -23.22 5.01 3.65
N PHE A 100 -23.96 3.92 3.49
CA PHE A 100 -23.71 2.93 2.44
C PHE A 100 -23.75 3.61 1.06
N ASN A 101 -22.58 3.75 0.42
CA ASN A 101 -22.46 4.24 -0.94
C ASN A 101 -22.17 3.05 -1.86
N PRO A 102 -23.12 2.63 -2.72
CA PRO A 102 -22.98 1.44 -3.55
C PRO A 102 -21.80 1.55 -4.53
N VAL A 103 -21.49 2.77 -5.01
CA VAL A 103 -20.34 3.01 -5.89
C VAL A 103 -19.04 2.78 -5.14
N MET A 104 -18.91 3.33 -3.93
CA MET A 104 -17.72 3.12 -3.10
C MET A 104 -17.56 1.66 -2.65
N ALA A 105 -18.67 0.97 -2.37
CA ALA A 105 -18.64 -0.45 -2.06
C ALA A 105 -18.16 -1.30 -3.25
N PHE A 106 -18.62 -0.96 -4.46
CA PHE A 106 -18.15 -1.61 -5.69
C PHE A 106 -16.68 -1.34 -5.96
N ILE A 107 -16.20 -0.11 -5.79
CA ILE A 107 -14.78 0.17 -6.00
C ILE A 107 -13.91 -0.48 -4.91
N LYS A 108 -14.34 -0.49 -3.63
CA LYS A 108 -13.66 -1.25 -2.56
C LYS A 108 -13.54 -2.73 -2.93
N LEU A 109 -14.59 -3.32 -3.49
CA LEU A 109 -14.57 -4.69 -3.99
C LEU A 109 -13.50 -4.86 -5.09
N LEU A 110 -13.42 -3.96 -6.07
CA LEU A 110 -12.39 -4.01 -7.10
C LEU A 110 -10.98 -3.87 -6.50
N SER A 111 -10.75 -2.90 -5.61
CA SER A 111 -9.46 -2.72 -4.95
C SER A 111 -9.02 -3.97 -4.19
N ASP A 112 -9.90 -4.57 -3.39
CA ASP A 112 -9.59 -5.79 -2.61
C ASP A 112 -9.23 -6.99 -3.51
N ILE A 113 -9.74 -7.02 -4.74
CA ILE A 113 -9.48 -8.08 -5.73
C ILE A 113 -8.21 -7.81 -6.53
N PHE A 114 -7.94 -6.54 -6.90
CA PHE A 114 -6.82 -6.16 -7.77
C PHE A 114 -5.50 -6.02 -7.02
N VAL A 115 -5.51 -5.47 -5.80
CA VAL A 115 -4.27 -5.22 -5.04
C VAL A 115 -3.35 -6.45 -4.96
N PRO A 116 -3.85 -7.67 -4.65
CA PRO A 116 -3.01 -8.86 -4.59
C PRO A 116 -2.39 -9.29 -5.94
N ILE A 117 -2.94 -8.85 -7.08
CA ILE A 117 -2.50 -9.27 -8.42
C ILE A 117 -1.65 -8.20 -9.13
N ILE A 118 -1.56 -6.97 -8.60
CA ILE A 118 -0.76 -5.87 -9.16
C ILE A 118 0.68 -6.30 -9.48
N PRO A 119 1.43 -6.99 -8.58
CA PRO A 119 2.84 -7.31 -8.87
C PRO A 119 3.01 -8.12 -10.16
N ALA A 120 2.09 -9.05 -10.44
CA ALA A 120 2.12 -9.85 -11.67
C ALA A 120 1.80 -9.00 -12.91
N LEU A 121 0.83 -8.09 -12.81
CA LEU A 121 0.47 -7.19 -13.90
C LEU A 121 1.57 -6.16 -14.19
N VAL A 122 2.25 -5.65 -13.16
CA VAL A 122 3.41 -4.75 -13.30
C VAL A 122 4.56 -5.45 -14.00
N ALA A 123 4.91 -6.68 -13.58
CA ALA A 123 5.94 -7.47 -14.25
C ALA A 123 5.58 -7.73 -15.72
N GLY A 124 4.33 -8.12 -16.01
CA GLY A 124 3.83 -8.31 -17.37
C GLY A 124 3.91 -7.03 -18.20
N GLY A 125 3.47 -5.89 -17.65
CA GLY A 125 3.47 -4.59 -18.32
C GLY A 125 4.88 -4.08 -18.62
N LEU A 126 5.83 -4.19 -17.68
CA LEU A 126 7.22 -3.82 -17.90
C LEU A 126 7.91 -4.71 -18.95
N LEU A 127 7.63 -6.02 -18.95
CA LEU A 127 8.10 -6.92 -19.99
C LEU A 127 7.46 -6.60 -21.35
N MET A 128 6.19 -6.17 -21.37
CA MET A 128 5.49 -5.77 -22.59
C MET A 128 6.10 -4.50 -23.16
N ALA A 129 6.40 -3.54 -22.30
CA ALA A 129 7.08 -2.30 -22.62
C ALA A 129 8.49 -2.57 -23.18
N LEU A 130 9.25 -3.50 -22.57
CA LEU A 130 10.53 -3.98 -23.10
C LEU A 130 10.35 -4.66 -24.47
N ASN A 131 9.34 -5.50 -24.64
CA ASN A 131 9.12 -6.14 -25.93
C ASN A 131 8.74 -5.13 -27.01
N ASN A 132 7.90 -4.15 -26.68
CA ASN A 132 7.53 -3.04 -27.57
C ASN A 132 8.80 -2.26 -27.97
N PHE A 133 9.69 -1.97 -27.03
CA PHE A 133 10.98 -1.33 -27.33
C PHE A 133 11.82 -2.09 -28.36
N LEU A 134 11.81 -3.43 -28.33
CA LEU A 134 12.55 -4.28 -29.28
C LEU A 134 11.84 -4.41 -30.63
N THR A 135 10.51 -4.51 -30.62
CA THR A 135 9.69 -4.93 -31.78
C THR A 135 9.10 -3.79 -32.58
N GLN A 136 9.05 -2.58 -32.02
CA GLN A 136 8.27 -1.49 -32.58
C GLN A 136 9.07 -0.67 -33.61
N PRO A 137 8.60 -0.56 -34.87
CA PRO A 137 9.24 0.28 -35.88
C PRO A 137 9.12 1.78 -35.55
N GLY A 138 10.07 2.58 -36.00
CA GLY A 138 10.08 4.04 -35.81
C GLY A 138 10.82 4.52 -34.56
N LEU A 139 11.17 3.63 -33.62
CA LEU A 139 11.87 4.01 -32.39
C LEU A 139 13.38 4.22 -32.60
N PHE A 140 14.02 3.33 -33.37
CA PHE A 140 15.46 3.38 -33.69
C PHE A 140 15.73 3.46 -35.20
N GLY A 141 14.71 3.87 -35.97
CA GLY A 141 14.73 3.89 -37.43
C GLY A 141 13.47 3.26 -38.03
N PRO A 142 13.37 3.15 -39.37
CA PRO A 142 12.16 2.68 -40.05
C PRO A 142 11.83 1.20 -39.81
N LYS A 143 12.81 0.40 -39.35
CA LYS A 143 12.64 -1.01 -38.97
C LYS A 143 12.87 -1.16 -37.46
N SER A 144 12.23 -2.14 -36.85
CA SER A 144 12.45 -2.46 -35.43
C SER A 144 13.80 -3.15 -35.19
N ILE A 145 14.28 -3.13 -33.94
CA ILE A 145 15.54 -3.79 -33.56
C ILE A 145 15.50 -5.28 -33.89
N VAL A 146 14.38 -5.94 -33.63
CA VAL A 146 14.20 -7.37 -33.96
C VAL A 146 14.27 -7.63 -35.46
N SER A 147 13.81 -6.68 -36.29
CA SER A 147 13.87 -6.79 -37.75
C SER A 147 15.28 -6.56 -38.30
N THR A 148 16.11 -5.77 -37.62
CA THR A 148 17.50 -5.48 -38.03
C THR A 148 18.53 -6.42 -37.40
N SER A 149 18.19 -7.07 -36.28
CA SER A 149 19.02 -8.06 -35.59
C SER A 149 18.23 -9.36 -35.33
N PRO A 150 18.25 -10.31 -36.28
CA PRO A 150 17.52 -11.58 -36.12
C PRO A 150 17.97 -12.42 -34.92
N VAL A 151 19.19 -12.20 -34.41
CA VAL A 151 19.76 -12.91 -33.25
C VAL A 151 18.93 -12.69 -31.98
N ILE A 152 18.29 -11.53 -31.84
CA ILE A 152 17.44 -11.23 -30.67
C ILE A 152 15.98 -11.62 -30.86
N LYS A 153 15.59 -12.16 -32.03
CA LYS A 153 14.18 -12.52 -32.30
C LYS A 153 13.65 -13.55 -31.31
N GLY A 154 14.41 -14.62 -31.04
CA GLY A 154 14.00 -15.65 -30.08
C GLY A 154 13.84 -15.09 -28.66
N LEU A 155 14.71 -14.16 -28.25
CA LEU A 155 14.58 -13.45 -26.97
C LEU A 155 13.32 -12.59 -26.93
N SER A 156 13.04 -11.82 -27.99
CA SER A 156 11.84 -11.00 -28.08
C SER A 156 10.56 -11.84 -28.08
N ASP A 157 10.51 -12.95 -28.82
CA ASP A 157 9.35 -13.86 -28.81
C ASP A 157 9.11 -14.43 -27.39
N MET A 158 10.18 -14.75 -26.65
CA MET A 158 10.10 -15.20 -25.25
C MET A 158 9.61 -14.08 -24.31
N ILE A 159 10.12 -12.85 -24.46
CA ILE A 159 9.66 -11.69 -23.69
C ILE A 159 8.19 -11.41 -23.98
N GLN A 160 7.76 -11.47 -25.25
CA GLN A 160 6.36 -11.30 -25.63
C GLN A 160 5.47 -12.32 -24.90
N LEU A 161 5.86 -13.61 -24.87
CA LEU A 161 5.11 -14.63 -24.15
C LEU A 161 5.02 -14.34 -22.65
N MET A 162 6.14 -14.02 -22.00
CA MET A 162 6.17 -13.69 -20.57
C MET A 162 5.35 -12.44 -20.25
N SER A 163 5.39 -11.45 -21.14
CA SER A 163 4.66 -10.19 -20.97
C SER A 163 3.15 -10.34 -21.12
N ALA A 164 2.69 -11.20 -22.04
CA ALA A 164 1.28 -11.36 -22.34
C ALA A 164 0.55 -12.26 -21.32
N ALA A 165 1.26 -13.20 -20.70
CA ALA A 165 0.66 -14.22 -19.84
C ALA A 165 -0.17 -13.66 -18.67
N PRO A 166 0.31 -12.68 -17.87
CA PRO A 166 -0.48 -12.13 -16.76
C PRO A 166 -1.80 -11.50 -17.20
N PHE A 167 -1.87 -10.98 -18.43
CA PHE A 167 -3.06 -10.34 -18.98
C PHE A 167 -4.02 -11.35 -19.61
N ILE A 168 -3.51 -12.30 -20.41
CA ILE A 168 -4.30 -13.40 -20.99
C ILE A 168 -4.99 -14.19 -19.88
N PHE A 169 -4.24 -14.50 -18.82
CA PHE A 169 -4.71 -15.28 -17.67
C PHE A 169 -5.20 -14.41 -16.51
N MET A 170 -5.47 -13.12 -16.73
CA MET A 170 -6.02 -12.22 -15.72
C MET A 170 -7.29 -12.77 -15.05
N PRO A 171 -8.24 -13.42 -15.78
CA PRO A 171 -9.37 -14.08 -15.14
C PRO A 171 -9.00 -15.09 -14.05
N ILE A 172 -7.88 -15.81 -14.19
CA ILE A 172 -7.41 -16.77 -13.18
C ILE A 172 -6.94 -16.02 -11.93
N LEU A 173 -6.12 -14.97 -12.12
CA LEU A 173 -5.60 -14.15 -11.03
C LEU A 173 -6.74 -13.45 -10.26
N VAL A 174 -7.67 -12.85 -10.99
CA VAL A 174 -8.89 -12.22 -10.45
C VAL A 174 -9.73 -13.23 -9.70
N ALA A 175 -9.92 -14.44 -10.24
CA ALA A 175 -10.76 -15.45 -9.60
C ALA A 175 -10.18 -15.95 -8.26
N ILE A 176 -8.86 -16.07 -8.16
CA ILE A 176 -8.17 -16.43 -6.90
C ILE A 176 -8.42 -15.34 -5.84
N SER A 177 -8.19 -14.07 -6.18
CA SER A 177 -8.40 -12.95 -5.25
C SER A 177 -9.88 -12.77 -4.88
N ALA A 178 -10.78 -12.87 -5.85
CA ALA A 178 -12.23 -12.82 -5.63
C ALA A 178 -12.70 -13.98 -4.74
N SER A 179 -12.14 -15.18 -4.89
CA SER A 179 -12.48 -16.32 -4.02
C SER A 179 -12.06 -16.06 -2.59
N LYS A 180 -10.85 -15.52 -2.38
CA LYS A 180 -10.41 -15.09 -1.04
C LYS A 180 -11.38 -14.05 -0.46
N ARG A 181 -11.79 -13.07 -1.26
CA ARG A 181 -12.70 -12.00 -0.85
C ARG A 181 -14.11 -12.52 -0.49
N PHE A 182 -14.67 -13.40 -1.29
CA PHE A 182 -16.01 -13.94 -1.05
C PHE A 182 -16.01 -15.15 -0.11
N GLY A 183 -14.84 -15.66 0.30
CA GLY A 183 -14.71 -16.82 1.18
C GLY A 183 -15.03 -18.15 0.48
N ALA A 184 -14.68 -18.28 -0.80
CA ALA A 184 -14.68 -19.50 -1.59
C ALA A 184 -13.27 -20.15 -1.58
N ASN A 185 -13.19 -21.43 -1.95
CA ASN A 185 -11.91 -22.08 -2.18
C ASN A 185 -11.18 -21.45 -3.38
N ARG A 186 -9.96 -20.96 -3.14
CA ARG A 186 -9.13 -20.26 -4.13
C ARG A 186 -8.80 -21.10 -5.36
N PHE A 187 -8.63 -22.42 -5.20
CA PHE A 187 -8.35 -23.33 -6.32
C PHE A 187 -9.59 -23.59 -7.17
N LEU A 188 -10.79 -23.64 -6.57
CA LEU A 188 -12.04 -23.72 -7.32
C LEU A 188 -12.32 -22.42 -8.08
N GLY A 189 -12.00 -21.28 -7.46
CA GLY A 189 -11.98 -19.99 -8.16
C GLY A 189 -11.04 -20.00 -9.37
N ALA A 190 -9.79 -20.41 -9.17
CA ALA A 190 -8.82 -20.55 -10.25
C ALA A 190 -9.34 -21.47 -11.37
N ALA A 191 -10.02 -22.57 -11.02
CA ALA A 191 -10.65 -23.46 -11.98
C ALA A 191 -11.74 -22.77 -12.81
N ILE A 192 -12.59 -21.94 -12.20
CA ILE A 192 -13.55 -21.09 -12.94
C ILE A 192 -12.82 -20.14 -13.88
N GLY A 193 -11.76 -19.45 -13.42
CA GLY A 193 -10.95 -18.60 -14.28
C GLY A 193 -10.36 -19.35 -15.47
N MET A 194 -9.82 -20.55 -15.25
CA MET A 194 -9.26 -21.41 -16.30
C MET A 194 -10.33 -21.88 -17.30
N ILE A 195 -11.52 -22.25 -16.82
CA ILE A 195 -12.65 -22.62 -17.66
C ILE A 195 -13.03 -21.44 -18.57
N MET A 196 -13.10 -20.22 -18.03
CA MET A 196 -13.49 -19.01 -18.75
C MET A 196 -12.47 -18.56 -19.81
N THR A 197 -11.20 -18.96 -19.68
CA THR A 197 -10.10 -18.61 -20.61
C THR A 197 -9.55 -19.81 -21.37
N SER A 198 -10.25 -20.94 -21.35
CA SER A 198 -9.76 -22.18 -21.98
C SER A 198 -9.43 -21.95 -23.46
N PRO A 199 -8.29 -22.48 -23.97
CA PRO A 199 -7.89 -22.28 -25.36
C PRO A 199 -8.91 -22.76 -26.40
N ASP A 200 -9.85 -23.62 -26.05
CA ASP A 200 -10.88 -24.10 -26.98
C ASP A 200 -12.00 -23.07 -27.21
N LEU A 201 -12.11 -22.06 -26.36
CA LEU A 201 -13.08 -20.97 -26.48
C LEU A 201 -12.61 -19.92 -27.50
N GLY A 202 -13.54 -19.37 -28.28
CA GLY A 202 -13.30 -18.21 -29.15
C GLY A 202 -12.57 -18.48 -30.48
N LYS A 203 -12.13 -19.71 -30.77
CA LYS A 203 -11.38 -20.05 -32.00
C LYS A 203 -12.23 -20.08 -33.29
N THR A 204 -13.55 -20.05 -33.18
CA THR A 204 -14.55 -20.00 -34.27
C THR A 204 -15.90 -19.55 -33.67
N ALA A 205 -16.86 -19.06 -34.47
CA ALA A 205 -18.23 -18.75 -34.01
C ALA A 205 -19.01 -20.04 -33.68
N LYS A 206 -18.50 -20.80 -32.70
CA LYS A 206 -19.06 -22.05 -32.21
C LYS A 206 -20.06 -21.75 -31.10
N TYR A 207 -21.16 -22.47 -31.16
CA TYR A 207 -22.21 -22.46 -30.15
C TYR A 207 -22.30 -23.86 -29.55
N TRP A 208 -22.64 -23.94 -28.27
CA TRP A 208 -23.21 -25.15 -27.71
C TRP A 208 -24.73 -25.08 -27.85
N ASP A 209 -25.33 -26.16 -28.34
CA ASP A 209 -26.78 -26.35 -28.32
C ASP A 209 -27.15 -27.01 -27.00
N ILE A 210 -27.61 -26.22 -26.04
CA ILE A 210 -27.95 -26.70 -24.70
C ILE A 210 -29.43 -26.48 -24.44
N PHE A 211 -30.21 -27.56 -24.39
CA PHE A 211 -31.66 -27.51 -24.16
C PHE A 211 -32.41 -26.53 -25.10
N GLY A 212 -31.97 -26.42 -26.36
CA GLY A 212 -32.54 -25.51 -27.36
C GLY A 212 -32.01 -24.07 -27.29
N MET A 213 -31.06 -23.76 -26.39
CA MET A 213 -30.35 -22.48 -26.33
C MET A 213 -29.05 -22.56 -27.13
N HIS A 214 -28.78 -21.54 -27.96
CA HIS A 214 -27.50 -21.36 -28.65
C HIS A 214 -26.54 -20.56 -27.78
N VAL A 215 -25.66 -21.25 -27.05
CA VAL A 215 -24.73 -20.63 -26.10
C VAL A 215 -23.39 -20.40 -26.76
N ALA A 216 -22.97 -19.14 -26.93
CA ALA A 216 -21.71 -18.80 -27.57
C ALA A 216 -20.50 -19.30 -26.74
N GLN A 217 -19.55 -19.97 -27.39
CA GLN A 217 -18.27 -20.37 -26.80
C GLN A 217 -17.31 -19.18 -26.67
N THR A 218 -17.72 -18.19 -25.88
CA THR A 218 -16.99 -16.93 -25.70
C THR A 218 -15.77 -17.16 -24.84
N ASN A 219 -14.60 -16.71 -25.31
CA ASN A 219 -13.41 -16.61 -24.48
C ASN A 219 -13.48 -15.30 -23.67
N TYR A 220 -13.27 -15.39 -22.36
CA TYR A 220 -13.30 -14.25 -21.44
C TYR A 220 -11.91 -13.78 -21.03
N ALA A 221 -10.88 -14.06 -21.84
CA ALA A 221 -9.56 -13.45 -21.67
C ALA A 221 -9.71 -11.92 -21.54
N TYR A 222 -8.91 -11.32 -20.66
CA TYR A 222 -8.93 -9.89 -20.34
C TYR A 222 -10.24 -9.37 -19.68
N GLN A 223 -11.23 -10.22 -19.42
CA GLN A 223 -12.49 -9.83 -18.80
C GLN A 223 -12.44 -9.96 -17.28
N VAL A 224 -12.95 -8.96 -16.57
CA VAL A 224 -12.87 -8.87 -15.11
C VAL A 224 -14.25 -9.01 -14.48
N ILE A 225 -15.22 -8.20 -14.93
CA ILE A 225 -16.57 -8.16 -14.35
C ILE A 225 -17.27 -9.52 -14.43
N PRO A 226 -17.28 -10.24 -15.58
CA PRO A 226 -17.87 -11.57 -15.66
C PRO A 226 -17.26 -12.56 -14.66
N VAL A 227 -15.94 -12.48 -14.44
CA VAL A 227 -15.19 -13.39 -13.57
C VAL A 227 -15.54 -13.17 -12.10
N ILE A 228 -15.59 -11.91 -11.66
CA ILE A 228 -15.95 -11.57 -10.28
C ILE A 228 -17.34 -12.10 -9.95
N ALA A 229 -18.30 -11.93 -10.87
CA ALA A 229 -19.66 -12.43 -10.68
C ALA A 229 -19.73 -13.96 -10.69
N ALA A 230 -19.01 -14.63 -11.60
CA ALA A 230 -18.94 -16.09 -11.62
C ALA A 230 -18.40 -16.64 -10.29
N VAL A 231 -17.35 -16.03 -9.74
CA VAL A 231 -16.76 -16.44 -8.47
C VAL A 231 -17.65 -16.10 -7.27
N TRP A 232 -18.42 -15.02 -7.34
CA TRP A 232 -19.44 -14.75 -6.32
C TRP A 232 -20.52 -15.84 -6.29
N VAL A 233 -20.99 -16.28 -7.47
CA VAL A 233 -21.92 -17.42 -7.59
C VAL A 233 -21.28 -18.71 -7.09
N LEU A 234 -20.02 -18.97 -7.44
CA LEU A 234 -19.25 -20.10 -6.92
C LEU A 234 -19.24 -20.11 -5.39
N ALA A 235 -18.89 -18.98 -4.76
CA ALA A 235 -18.82 -18.86 -3.32
C ALA A 235 -20.17 -19.07 -2.64
N PHE A 236 -21.25 -18.61 -3.27
CA PHE A 236 -22.60 -18.86 -2.78
C PHE A 236 -22.96 -20.35 -2.84
N LEU A 237 -22.74 -20.99 -4.00
CA LEU A 237 -23.05 -22.40 -4.22
C LEU A 237 -22.22 -23.32 -3.33
N GLU A 238 -20.91 -23.09 -3.25
CA GLU A 238 -19.97 -23.87 -2.44
C GLU A 238 -20.39 -23.86 -0.97
N LYS A 239 -20.63 -22.68 -0.39
CA LYS A 239 -21.10 -22.54 1.00
C LYS A 239 -22.47 -23.17 1.21
N ARG A 240 -23.34 -23.17 0.19
CA ARG A 240 -24.67 -23.77 0.28
C ARG A 240 -24.59 -25.29 0.24
N PHE A 241 -23.75 -25.87 -0.62
CA PHE A 241 -23.58 -27.32 -0.71
C PHE A 241 -22.87 -27.90 0.51
N HIS A 242 -21.86 -27.22 1.06
CA HIS A 242 -21.27 -27.60 2.37
C HIS A 242 -22.31 -27.68 3.50
N LYS A 243 -23.39 -26.89 3.43
CA LYS A 243 -24.50 -26.93 4.41
C LYS A 243 -25.58 -27.96 4.08
N LEU A 244 -25.71 -28.37 2.82
CA LEU A 244 -26.78 -29.25 2.34
C LEU A 244 -26.35 -30.72 2.28
N LEU A 245 -25.10 -30.97 1.91
CA LEU A 245 -24.60 -32.30 1.69
C LEU A 245 -24.09 -32.94 2.99
N PRO A 246 -24.38 -34.24 3.23
CA PRO A 246 -23.76 -34.98 4.31
C PRO A 246 -22.24 -35.04 4.18
N ALA A 247 -21.52 -35.05 5.30
CA ALA A 247 -20.05 -35.05 5.33
C ALA A 247 -19.40 -36.15 4.47
N ALA A 248 -20.06 -37.31 4.32
CA ALA A 248 -19.56 -38.43 3.52
C ALA A 248 -19.45 -38.12 2.01
N VAL A 249 -20.24 -37.17 1.50
CA VAL A 249 -20.29 -36.82 0.07
C VAL A 249 -19.90 -35.38 -0.22
N ASP A 250 -19.86 -34.53 0.81
CA ASP A 250 -19.54 -33.10 0.73
C ASP A 250 -18.21 -32.84 0.00
N PHE A 251 -17.14 -33.52 0.43
CA PHE A 251 -15.80 -33.34 -0.14
C PHE A 251 -15.74 -33.61 -1.66
N THR A 252 -16.53 -34.55 -2.16
CA THR A 252 -16.55 -34.94 -3.57
C THR A 252 -17.53 -34.09 -4.38
N PHE A 253 -18.76 -33.94 -3.89
CA PHE A 253 -19.84 -33.36 -4.68
C PHE A 253 -19.95 -31.84 -4.54
N THR A 254 -19.55 -31.23 -3.41
CA THR A 254 -19.58 -29.77 -3.29
C THR A 254 -18.70 -29.09 -4.34
N PRO A 255 -17.40 -29.46 -4.51
CA PRO A 255 -16.57 -28.87 -5.56
C PRO A 255 -17.12 -29.13 -6.97
N LEU A 256 -17.55 -30.36 -7.25
CA LEU A 256 -18.09 -30.76 -8.56
C LEU A 256 -19.32 -29.93 -8.94
N LEU A 257 -20.33 -29.90 -8.07
CA LEU A 257 -21.60 -29.22 -8.33
C LEU A 257 -21.40 -27.70 -8.38
N SER A 258 -20.58 -27.14 -7.48
CA SER A 258 -20.30 -25.70 -7.46
C SER A 258 -19.65 -25.25 -8.77
N VAL A 259 -18.61 -25.95 -9.23
CA VAL A 259 -17.91 -25.59 -10.47
C VAL A 259 -18.79 -25.84 -11.68
N MET A 260 -19.47 -26.99 -11.77
CA MET A 260 -20.33 -27.35 -12.90
C MET A 260 -21.48 -26.35 -13.08
N ILE A 261 -22.20 -26.03 -12.01
CA ILE A 261 -23.33 -25.09 -12.05
C ILE A 261 -22.83 -23.67 -12.32
N THR A 262 -21.74 -23.25 -11.67
CA THR A 262 -21.15 -21.93 -11.92
C THR A 262 -20.70 -21.79 -13.38
N GLY A 263 -20.01 -22.78 -13.93
CA GLY A 263 -19.56 -22.77 -15.33
C GLY A 263 -20.74 -22.70 -16.29
N PHE A 264 -21.77 -23.52 -16.08
CA PHE A 264 -23.00 -23.47 -16.87
C PHE A 264 -23.67 -22.10 -16.84
N LEU A 265 -23.89 -21.53 -15.65
CA LEU A 265 -24.47 -20.19 -15.48
C LEU A 265 -23.59 -19.09 -16.08
N THR A 266 -22.27 -19.28 -16.03
CA THR A 266 -21.29 -18.35 -16.59
C THR A 266 -21.46 -18.19 -18.09
N PHE A 267 -21.51 -19.28 -18.85
CA PHE A 267 -21.62 -19.16 -20.31
C PHE A 267 -23.04 -18.86 -20.79
N THR A 268 -24.07 -19.31 -20.08
CA THR A 268 -25.47 -19.14 -20.51
C THR A 268 -26.02 -17.75 -20.21
N VAL A 269 -25.70 -17.19 -19.03
CA VAL A 269 -26.35 -15.96 -18.53
C VAL A 269 -25.33 -14.92 -18.09
N ILE A 270 -24.48 -15.24 -17.10
CA ILE A 270 -23.65 -14.25 -16.41
C ILE A 270 -22.67 -13.59 -17.38
N GLY A 271 -21.97 -14.40 -18.17
CA GLY A 271 -20.94 -13.96 -19.10
C GLY A 271 -21.50 -13.06 -20.20
N PRO A 272 -22.52 -13.47 -20.97
CA PRO A 272 -23.13 -12.61 -21.99
C PRO A 272 -23.65 -11.28 -21.42
N VAL A 273 -24.42 -11.33 -20.32
CA VAL A 273 -25.01 -10.13 -19.69
C VAL A 273 -23.92 -9.18 -19.19
N LEU A 274 -22.95 -9.69 -18.43
CA LEU A 274 -21.91 -8.84 -17.84
C LEU A 274 -20.86 -8.41 -18.84
N LYS A 275 -20.66 -9.15 -19.93
CA LYS A 275 -19.87 -8.67 -21.06
C LYS A 275 -20.54 -7.46 -21.71
N THR A 276 -21.85 -7.50 -21.96
CA THR A 276 -22.59 -6.32 -22.45
C THR A 276 -22.46 -5.14 -21.50
N VAL A 277 -22.55 -5.37 -20.18
CA VAL A 277 -22.31 -4.31 -19.18
C VAL A 277 -20.88 -3.76 -19.27
N SER A 278 -19.87 -4.63 -19.42
CA SER A 278 -18.47 -4.25 -19.58
C SER A 278 -18.24 -3.42 -20.85
N ASP A 279 -18.84 -3.84 -21.96
CA ASP A 279 -18.77 -3.16 -23.25
C ASP A 279 -19.46 -1.79 -23.16
N MET A 280 -20.64 -1.70 -22.52
CA MET A 280 -21.33 -0.42 -22.29
C MET A 280 -20.52 0.52 -21.42
N LEU A 281 -19.89 0.01 -20.35
CA LEU A 281 -19.00 0.80 -19.49
C LEU A 281 -17.80 1.31 -20.29
N THR A 282 -17.16 0.44 -21.06
CA THR A 282 -16.01 0.80 -21.91
C THR A 282 -16.41 1.86 -22.93
N ASN A 283 -17.54 1.67 -23.61
CA ASN A 283 -18.07 2.62 -24.58
C ASN A 283 -18.42 3.97 -23.94
N GLY A 284 -18.94 3.99 -22.70
CA GLY A 284 -19.20 5.21 -21.97
C GLY A 284 -17.93 5.98 -21.62
N ILE A 285 -16.87 5.27 -21.23
CA ILE A 285 -15.55 5.86 -20.93
C ILE A 285 -14.89 6.38 -22.21
N VAL A 286 -14.96 5.61 -23.29
CA VAL A 286 -14.49 6.01 -24.63
C VAL A 286 -15.24 7.23 -25.12
N TRP A 287 -16.58 7.25 -25.03
CA TRP A 287 -17.39 8.41 -25.40
C TRP A 287 -17.02 9.65 -24.59
N LEU A 288 -16.78 9.50 -23.29
CA LEU A 288 -16.36 10.61 -22.44
C LEU A 288 -15.03 11.17 -22.93
N TYR A 289 -14.06 10.30 -23.24
CA TYR A 289 -12.78 10.72 -23.82
C TYR A 289 -12.95 11.40 -25.17
N ASP A 290 -13.68 10.80 -26.12
CA ASP A 290 -13.85 11.35 -27.47
C ASP A 290 -14.60 12.69 -27.45
N THR A 291 -15.54 12.85 -26.53
CA THR A 291 -16.36 14.07 -26.41
C THR A 291 -15.64 15.19 -25.68
N THR A 292 -14.90 14.87 -24.62
CA THR A 292 -14.30 15.88 -23.73
C THR A 292 -12.81 16.09 -23.99
N SER A 293 -12.14 15.15 -24.65
CA SER A 293 -10.75 15.19 -25.10
C SER A 293 -9.82 15.81 -24.03
N PHE A 294 -9.11 16.87 -24.38
CA PHE A 294 -8.18 17.57 -23.50
C PHE A 294 -8.83 18.14 -22.23
N VAL A 295 -10.10 18.55 -22.27
CA VAL A 295 -10.81 19.07 -21.09
C VAL A 295 -11.07 17.96 -20.09
N GLY A 296 -11.53 16.80 -20.58
CA GLY A 296 -11.75 15.62 -19.75
C GLY A 296 -10.46 15.11 -19.12
N MET A 297 -9.40 14.97 -19.92
CA MET A 297 -8.08 14.58 -19.39
C MET A 297 -7.54 15.59 -18.39
N GLY A 298 -7.73 16.90 -18.61
CA GLY A 298 -7.31 17.92 -17.66
C GLY A 298 -8.02 17.82 -16.32
N ILE A 299 -9.35 17.69 -16.32
CA ILE A 299 -10.16 17.49 -15.10
C ILE A 299 -9.76 16.17 -14.41
N PHE A 300 -9.53 15.12 -15.19
CA PHE A 300 -9.13 13.84 -14.64
C PHE A 300 -7.74 13.93 -13.98
N GLY A 301 -6.75 14.56 -14.62
CA GLY A 301 -5.44 14.84 -14.01
C GLY A 301 -5.52 15.68 -12.74
N LEU A 302 -6.36 16.73 -12.73
CA LEU A 302 -6.61 17.56 -11.54
C LEU A 302 -7.15 16.76 -10.35
N THR A 303 -7.88 15.67 -10.61
CA THR A 303 -8.56 14.87 -9.56
C THR A 303 -7.87 13.53 -9.28
N TYR A 304 -6.94 13.09 -10.14
CA TYR A 304 -6.35 11.76 -10.09
C TYR A 304 -5.67 11.48 -8.76
N SER A 305 -4.76 12.34 -8.28
CA SER A 305 -4.07 12.07 -7.00
C SER A 305 -5.01 12.10 -5.80
N ALA A 306 -6.16 12.79 -5.87
CA ALA A 306 -7.18 12.69 -4.82
C ALA A 306 -7.88 11.32 -4.83
N ILE A 307 -8.08 10.73 -6.01
CA ILE A 307 -8.53 9.34 -6.16
C ILE A 307 -7.46 8.38 -5.63
N VAL A 308 -6.17 8.67 -5.85
CA VAL A 308 -5.06 7.87 -5.31
C VAL A 308 -5.11 7.79 -3.79
N MET A 309 -5.35 8.91 -3.10
CA MET A 309 -5.48 8.96 -1.64
C MET A 309 -6.55 8.02 -1.08
N THR A 310 -7.60 7.76 -1.86
CA THR A 310 -8.70 6.87 -1.46
C THR A 310 -8.45 5.39 -1.78
N GLY A 311 -7.36 5.08 -2.50
CA GLY A 311 -7.07 3.72 -2.98
C GLY A 311 -7.92 3.24 -4.16
N LEU A 312 -8.88 4.06 -4.61
CA LEU A 312 -9.82 3.71 -5.69
C LEU A 312 -9.10 3.55 -7.04
N HIS A 313 -7.96 4.20 -7.24
CA HIS A 313 -7.14 4.10 -8.46
C HIS A 313 -6.69 2.66 -8.77
N GLN A 314 -6.61 1.78 -7.77
CA GLN A 314 -6.26 0.37 -7.95
C GLN A 314 -7.30 -0.42 -8.76
N SER A 315 -8.49 0.16 -8.99
CA SER A 315 -9.49 -0.38 -9.90
C SER A 315 -9.26 -0.02 -11.38
N PHE A 316 -8.44 0.99 -11.68
CA PHE A 316 -8.22 1.49 -13.03
C PHE A 316 -7.50 0.52 -13.97
N PRO A 317 -6.55 -0.33 -13.54
CA PRO A 317 -5.96 -1.33 -14.42
C PRO A 317 -6.99 -2.26 -15.12
N ALA A 318 -8.12 -2.52 -14.47
CA ALA A 318 -9.23 -3.28 -15.05
C ALA A 318 -9.91 -2.56 -16.24
N ILE A 319 -9.96 -1.24 -16.16
CA ILE A 319 -10.52 -0.35 -17.18
C ILE A 319 -9.48 -0.13 -18.28
N GLU A 320 -8.23 0.16 -17.92
CA GLU A 320 -7.09 0.29 -18.84
C GLU A 320 -6.96 -0.92 -19.76
N THR A 321 -7.04 -2.13 -19.20
CA THR A 321 -7.03 -3.38 -19.97
C THR A 321 -8.11 -3.41 -21.06
N GLN A 322 -9.32 -2.97 -20.73
CA GLN A 322 -10.43 -2.91 -21.69
C GLN A 322 -10.20 -1.84 -22.75
N LEU A 323 -9.66 -0.68 -22.37
CA LEU A 323 -9.32 0.40 -23.30
C LEU A 323 -8.23 -0.02 -24.30
N VAL A 324 -7.15 -0.65 -23.83
CA VAL A 324 -6.09 -1.20 -24.70
C VAL A 324 -6.68 -2.25 -25.65
N THR A 325 -7.52 -3.14 -25.15
CA THR A 325 -8.13 -4.22 -25.95
C THR A 325 -9.08 -3.67 -27.02
N ALA A 326 -9.94 -2.71 -26.66
CA ALA A 326 -10.84 -2.08 -27.61
C ALA A 326 -10.06 -1.39 -28.73
N PHE A 327 -9.02 -0.64 -28.38
CA PHE A 327 -8.18 0.10 -29.32
C PHE A 327 -7.44 -0.83 -30.29
N ALA A 328 -6.88 -1.94 -29.78
CA ALA A 328 -6.26 -2.97 -30.60
C ALA A 328 -7.24 -3.61 -31.61
N ASN A 329 -8.52 -3.66 -31.28
CA ASN A 329 -9.60 -4.14 -32.16
C ASN A 329 -10.17 -3.03 -33.07
N GLY A 330 -9.49 -1.90 -33.20
CA GLY A 330 -9.86 -0.80 -34.10
C GLY A 330 -11.00 0.10 -33.60
N HIS A 331 -11.33 0.06 -32.30
CA HIS A 331 -12.40 0.85 -31.71
C HIS A 331 -11.93 1.62 -30.47
N GLY A 332 -12.41 2.85 -30.28
CA GLY A 332 -12.10 3.68 -29.12
C GLY A 332 -10.75 4.39 -29.18
N ALA A 333 -10.35 4.98 -28.06
CA ALA A 333 -9.29 5.99 -28.01
C ALA A 333 -7.95 5.53 -27.43
N GLY A 334 -7.83 4.26 -27.02
CA GLY A 334 -6.62 3.75 -26.36
C GLY A 334 -6.54 4.12 -24.88
N ASP A 335 -5.46 3.69 -24.23
CA ASP A 335 -5.29 3.85 -22.80
C ASP A 335 -4.75 5.24 -22.46
N PHE A 336 -5.69 6.15 -22.21
CA PHE A 336 -5.41 7.49 -21.71
C PHE A 336 -5.30 7.57 -20.19
N ILE A 337 -5.82 6.57 -19.46
CA ILE A 337 -5.81 6.57 -17.99
C ILE A 337 -4.38 6.40 -17.49
N PHE A 338 -3.62 5.50 -18.11
CA PHE A 338 -2.18 5.36 -17.84
C PHE A 338 -1.41 6.67 -18.03
N VAL A 339 -1.73 7.42 -19.09
CA VAL A 339 -1.08 8.70 -19.37
C VAL A 339 -1.39 9.73 -18.28
N VAL A 340 -2.65 9.83 -17.84
CA VAL A 340 -3.04 10.69 -16.72
C VAL A 340 -2.36 10.27 -15.42
N ALA A 341 -2.32 8.96 -15.14
CA ALA A 341 -1.64 8.41 -13.97
C ALA A 341 -0.15 8.81 -13.96
N SER A 342 0.51 8.73 -15.11
CA SER A 342 1.92 9.13 -15.21
C SER A 342 2.13 10.62 -14.95
N MET A 343 1.31 11.48 -15.55
CA MET A 343 1.37 12.92 -15.29
C MET A 343 1.15 13.22 -13.80
N ALA A 344 0.20 12.55 -13.16
CA ALA A 344 -0.07 12.70 -11.73
C ALA A 344 1.13 12.26 -10.88
N ASN A 345 1.76 11.13 -11.22
CA ASN A 345 2.87 10.59 -10.45
C ASN A 345 4.12 11.46 -10.54
N VAL A 346 4.44 11.94 -11.74
CA VAL A 346 5.54 12.89 -11.95
C VAL A 346 5.26 14.24 -11.28
N ALA A 347 4.03 14.75 -11.30
CA ALA A 347 3.66 15.98 -10.60
C ALA A 347 3.85 15.85 -9.07
N GLN A 348 3.43 14.73 -8.48
CA GLN A 348 3.61 14.48 -7.04
C GLN A 348 5.09 14.40 -6.68
N GLY A 349 5.90 13.69 -7.48
CA GLY A 349 7.35 13.64 -7.29
C GLY A 349 8.01 15.01 -7.42
N ALA A 350 7.60 15.82 -8.40
CA ALA A 350 8.11 17.17 -8.62
C ALA A 350 7.79 18.11 -7.45
N ALA A 351 6.56 18.08 -6.92
CA ALA A 351 6.19 18.85 -5.74
C ALA A 351 6.98 18.40 -4.50
N THR A 352 7.23 17.10 -4.34
CA THR A 352 8.10 16.56 -3.28
C THR A 352 9.55 17.04 -3.43
N PHE A 353 10.09 17.10 -4.65
CA PHE A 353 11.42 17.69 -4.88
C PHE A 353 11.45 19.20 -4.59
N ALA A 354 10.39 19.94 -4.88
CA ALA A 354 10.31 21.33 -4.48
C ALA A 354 10.42 21.47 -2.95
N ILE A 355 9.75 20.60 -2.18
CA ILE A 355 9.92 20.55 -0.72
C ILE A 355 11.35 20.19 -0.30
N TYR A 356 12.00 19.25 -0.98
CA TYR A 356 13.42 18.93 -0.74
C TYR A 356 14.33 20.17 -0.79
N PHE A 357 14.10 21.07 -1.76
CA PHE A 357 14.88 22.30 -1.91
C PHE A 357 14.46 23.41 -0.94
N LEU A 358 13.21 23.42 -0.50
CA LEU A 358 12.70 24.44 0.42
C LEU A 358 12.97 24.10 1.90
N THR A 359 12.96 22.82 2.27
CA THR A 359 13.12 22.39 3.65
C THR A 359 14.58 22.43 4.13
N LYS A 360 14.76 22.87 5.38
CA LYS A 360 16.05 22.84 6.08
C LYS A 360 16.18 21.60 6.98
N ASP A 361 15.08 20.94 7.32
CA ASP A 361 15.08 19.73 8.14
C ASP A 361 15.77 18.58 7.40
N LYS A 362 16.83 18.03 8.02
CA LYS A 362 17.64 16.95 7.43
C LYS A 362 16.80 15.68 7.21
N LYS A 363 15.87 15.38 8.12
CA LYS A 363 14.98 14.21 8.02
C LYS A 363 14.02 14.38 6.84
N MET A 364 13.38 15.55 6.71
CA MET A 364 12.50 15.88 5.60
C MET A 364 13.25 15.92 4.27
N LYS A 365 14.50 16.36 4.25
CA LYS A 365 15.36 16.25 3.05
C LYS A 365 15.59 14.80 2.63
N GLY A 366 16.00 13.93 3.56
CA GLY A 366 16.22 12.51 3.25
C GLY A 366 14.94 11.79 2.80
N LEU A 367 13.81 12.09 3.44
CA LEU A 367 12.50 11.56 3.04
C LEU A 367 12.08 12.09 1.67
N SER A 368 12.18 13.39 1.42
CA SER A 368 11.73 14.00 0.17
C SER A 368 12.58 13.57 -1.03
N SER A 369 13.88 13.34 -0.87
CA SER A 369 14.72 12.84 -1.97
C SER A 369 14.30 11.43 -2.40
N SER A 370 14.22 10.50 -1.46
CA SER A 370 13.84 9.11 -1.71
C SER A 370 12.40 8.97 -2.20
N ALA A 371 11.45 9.65 -1.53
CA ALA A 371 10.04 9.65 -1.90
C ALA A 371 9.80 10.31 -3.26
N GLY A 372 10.51 11.41 -3.57
CA GLY A 372 10.44 12.08 -4.86
C GLY A 372 10.87 11.17 -6.01
N VAL A 373 12.02 10.49 -5.87
CA VAL A 373 12.48 9.49 -6.87
C VAL A 373 11.47 8.36 -7.02
N SER A 374 10.92 7.82 -5.92
CA SER A 374 9.89 6.76 -5.96
C SER A 374 8.68 7.18 -6.77
N ALA A 375 8.19 8.41 -6.57
CA ALA A 375 7.03 8.94 -7.27
C ALA A 375 7.29 9.11 -8.77
N LEU A 376 8.51 9.54 -9.14
CA LEU A 376 8.94 9.61 -10.54
C LEU A 376 8.99 8.24 -11.23
N LEU A 377 9.12 7.15 -10.48
CA LEU A 377 9.08 5.78 -10.98
C LEU A 377 7.67 5.16 -10.91
N GLY A 378 6.67 5.93 -10.47
CA GLY A 378 5.26 5.53 -10.43
C GLY A 378 4.75 5.03 -9.08
N ILE A 379 5.56 5.09 -8.02
CA ILE A 379 5.15 4.74 -6.65
C ILE A 379 5.02 6.03 -5.84
N THR A 380 3.80 6.53 -5.69
CA THR A 380 3.53 7.89 -5.18
C THR A 380 3.18 7.97 -3.71
N GLU A 381 2.87 6.85 -3.07
CA GLU A 381 2.42 6.79 -1.68
C GLU A 381 3.44 7.43 -0.71
N PRO A 382 4.76 7.18 -0.82
CA PRO A 382 5.75 7.85 0.03
C PRO A 382 5.77 9.38 -0.15
N ALA A 383 5.59 9.87 -1.39
CA ALA A 383 5.59 11.30 -1.71
C ALA A 383 4.31 11.99 -1.24
N LEU A 384 3.16 11.38 -1.53
CA LEU A 384 1.84 11.88 -1.15
C LEU A 384 1.70 11.98 0.37
N PHE A 385 1.88 10.87 1.08
CA PHE A 385 1.63 10.80 2.52
C PHE A 385 2.81 11.27 3.37
N GLY A 386 4.04 10.98 2.93
CA GLY A 386 5.25 11.33 3.67
C GLY A 386 5.60 12.83 3.58
N VAL A 387 5.22 13.50 2.49
CA VAL A 387 5.67 14.88 2.22
C VAL A 387 4.53 15.81 1.82
N ASN A 388 3.84 15.55 0.70
CA ASN A 388 2.99 16.55 0.07
C ASN A 388 1.73 16.87 0.90
N LEU A 389 1.09 15.87 1.50
CA LEU A 389 -0.07 16.07 2.36
C LEU A 389 0.30 16.61 3.73
N LYS A 390 1.53 16.36 4.22
CA LYS A 390 2.03 16.94 5.47
C LYS A 390 2.02 18.48 5.40
N TYR A 391 2.52 19.04 4.30
CA TYR A 391 2.51 20.49 4.07
C TYR A 391 1.23 21.00 3.37
N LYS A 392 0.36 20.10 2.89
CA LYS A 392 -0.91 20.34 2.19
C LYS A 392 -0.80 21.07 0.86
N PHE A 393 -0.12 22.21 0.79
CA PHE A 393 0.00 23.00 -0.44
C PHE A 393 0.74 22.27 -1.59
N PRO A 394 1.78 21.45 -1.36
CA PRO A 394 2.47 20.76 -2.45
C PRO A 394 1.54 19.79 -3.18
N PHE A 395 0.62 19.16 -2.44
CA PHE A 395 -0.39 18.28 -3.02
C PHE A 395 -1.27 19.02 -4.04
N PHE A 396 -1.80 20.20 -3.69
CA PHE A 396 -2.63 20.99 -4.61
C PHE A 396 -1.85 21.56 -5.80
N CYS A 397 -0.59 21.98 -5.58
CA CYS A 397 0.28 22.40 -6.68
C CYS A 397 0.56 21.24 -7.65
N ALA A 398 0.75 20.02 -7.14
CA ALA A 398 0.89 18.83 -7.97
C ALA A 398 -0.40 18.49 -8.73
N LEU A 399 -1.60 18.66 -8.14
CA LEU A 399 -2.86 18.49 -8.88
C LEU A 399 -2.92 19.40 -10.11
N ILE A 400 -2.53 20.67 -9.94
CA ILE A 400 -2.51 21.64 -11.04
C ILE A 400 -1.50 21.22 -12.12
N GLY A 401 -0.29 20.82 -11.72
CA GLY A 401 0.73 20.33 -12.67
C GLY A 401 0.25 19.12 -13.47
N SER A 402 -0.34 18.14 -12.79
CA SER A 402 -0.94 16.96 -13.42
C SER A 402 -2.08 17.34 -14.37
N GLY A 403 -2.98 18.23 -13.95
CA GLY A 403 -4.09 18.70 -14.76
C GLY A 403 -3.67 19.39 -16.05
N VAL A 404 -2.69 20.29 -15.97
CA VAL A 404 -2.16 21.01 -17.14
C VAL A 404 -1.48 20.03 -18.10
N ALA A 405 -0.66 19.12 -17.58
CA ALA A 405 0.04 18.14 -18.39
C ALA A 405 -0.91 17.10 -19.01
N ALA A 406 -1.93 16.66 -18.28
CA ALA A 406 -2.95 15.74 -18.77
C ALA A 406 -3.82 16.38 -19.85
N ALA A 407 -4.18 17.66 -19.70
CA ALA A 407 -4.86 18.41 -20.74
C ALA A 407 -4.01 18.49 -22.02
N PHE A 408 -2.72 18.83 -21.87
CA PHE A 408 -1.79 18.83 -23.00
C PHE A 408 -1.67 17.45 -23.66
N ALA A 409 -1.56 16.39 -22.86
CA ALA A 409 -1.50 15.02 -23.37
C ALA A 409 -2.77 14.64 -24.17
N GLY A 410 -3.94 15.09 -23.72
CA GLY A 410 -5.19 14.91 -24.46
C GLY A 410 -5.26 15.70 -25.76
N LEU A 411 -4.74 16.94 -25.77
CA LEU A 411 -4.64 17.76 -26.99
C LEU A 411 -3.74 17.09 -28.04
N MET A 412 -2.67 16.44 -27.59
CA MET A 412 -1.72 15.73 -28.45
C MET A 412 -2.10 14.28 -28.74
N HIS A 413 -3.27 13.82 -28.27
CA HIS A 413 -3.77 12.45 -28.41
C HIS A 413 -2.73 11.39 -27.99
N ILE A 414 -2.10 11.61 -26.85
CA ILE A 414 -1.09 10.69 -26.30
C ILE A 414 -1.81 9.55 -25.58
N ILE A 415 -1.53 8.33 -26.00
CA ILE A 415 -2.19 7.11 -25.53
C ILE A 415 -1.15 6.01 -25.30
N ALA A 416 -1.40 5.15 -24.32
CA ALA A 416 -0.54 4.01 -24.03
C ALA A 416 -0.89 2.80 -24.90
N ALA A 417 0.15 2.09 -25.33
CA ALA A 417 0.09 0.82 -26.02
C ALA A 417 -0.01 -0.38 -25.05
N SER A 418 0.40 -0.18 -23.79
CA SER A 418 0.37 -1.20 -22.76
C SER A 418 0.31 -0.57 -21.36
N MET A 419 -0.13 -1.33 -20.37
CA MET A 419 0.09 -0.97 -18.97
C MET A 419 1.58 -1.02 -18.62
N GLY A 420 1.99 -0.39 -17.52
CA GLY A 420 3.37 -0.38 -17.06
C GLY A 420 3.56 0.40 -15.77
N ALA A 421 4.78 0.84 -15.50
CA ALA A 421 5.05 1.77 -14.41
C ALA A 421 4.73 3.20 -14.86
N ALA A 422 3.66 3.77 -14.31
CA ALA A 422 3.18 5.11 -14.64
C ALA A 422 4.06 6.18 -13.99
N GLY A 423 5.20 6.49 -14.58
CA GLY A 423 6.08 7.59 -14.18
C GLY A 423 6.93 8.04 -15.36
N PHE A 424 8.10 8.61 -15.13
CA PHE A 424 9.01 8.98 -16.23
C PHE A 424 9.37 7.80 -17.14
N ILE A 425 9.49 6.59 -16.56
CA ILE A 425 9.74 5.35 -17.31
C ILE A 425 8.53 4.86 -18.12
N GLY A 426 7.36 5.47 -17.91
CA GLY A 426 6.12 5.15 -18.62
C GLY A 426 6.18 5.40 -20.11
N PHE A 427 7.18 6.13 -20.63
CA PHE A 427 7.38 6.31 -22.08
C PHE A 427 7.53 4.96 -22.82
N LEU A 428 8.00 3.91 -22.15
CA LEU A 428 8.12 2.56 -22.73
C LEU A 428 6.75 1.93 -23.03
N SER A 429 5.70 2.41 -22.37
CA SER A 429 4.31 2.01 -22.57
C SER A 429 3.59 2.86 -23.62
N ILE A 430 4.23 3.87 -24.21
CA ILE A 430 3.61 4.81 -25.17
C ILE A 430 3.92 4.41 -26.61
N TYR A 431 2.97 4.62 -27.52
CA TYR A 431 3.22 4.44 -28.95
C TYR A 431 4.36 5.38 -29.43
N PRO A 432 5.29 4.93 -30.31
CA PRO A 432 6.54 5.65 -30.60
C PRO A 432 6.32 7.05 -31.13
N LYS A 433 5.32 7.20 -31.99
CA LYS A 433 4.97 8.48 -32.60
C LYS A 433 4.63 9.55 -31.55
N SER A 434 4.08 9.13 -30.41
CA SER A 434 3.65 10.01 -29.34
C SER A 434 4.68 10.15 -28.21
N ILE A 435 5.75 9.34 -28.19
CA ILE A 435 6.81 9.40 -27.15
C ILE A 435 7.41 10.81 -27.01
N PRO A 436 7.79 11.53 -28.09
CA PRO A 436 8.34 12.88 -27.94
C PRO A 436 7.37 13.83 -27.24
N MET A 437 6.09 13.79 -27.62
CA MET A 437 5.06 14.63 -27.00
C MET A 437 4.73 14.18 -25.57
N TYR A 438 4.86 12.89 -25.27
CA TYR A 438 4.71 12.36 -23.91
C TYR A 438 5.80 12.89 -23.00
N VAL A 439 7.06 12.87 -23.44
CA VAL A 439 8.16 13.46 -22.68
C VAL A 439 7.95 14.95 -22.46
N VAL A 440 7.43 15.68 -23.45
CA VAL A 440 7.05 17.09 -23.27
C VAL A 440 5.94 17.23 -22.22
N ALA A 441 4.93 16.36 -22.24
CA ALA A 441 3.87 16.35 -21.22
C ALA A 441 4.43 16.10 -19.81
N GLU A 442 5.35 15.14 -19.66
CA GLU A 442 6.02 14.87 -18.38
C GLU A 442 6.83 16.07 -17.89
N LEU A 443 7.56 16.73 -18.79
CA LEU A 443 8.31 17.95 -18.46
C LEU A 443 7.38 19.09 -18.05
N ILE A 444 6.23 19.25 -18.70
CA ILE A 444 5.20 20.21 -18.29
C ILE A 444 4.69 19.85 -16.89
N SER A 445 4.36 18.58 -16.65
CA SER A 445 3.87 18.10 -15.35
C SER A 445 4.86 18.43 -14.24
N PHE A 446 6.12 18.06 -14.46
CA PHE A 446 7.21 18.30 -13.53
C PHE A 446 7.42 19.81 -13.30
N ALA A 447 7.58 20.58 -14.37
CA ALA A 447 7.89 22.00 -14.28
C ALA A 447 6.78 22.79 -13.60
N VAL A 448 5.51 22.58 -13.98
CA VAL A 448 4.37 23.28 -13.39
C VAL A 448 4.23 22.93 -11.91
N ALA A 449 4.24 21.64 -11.55
CA ALA A 449 4.14 21.21 -10.17
C ALA A 449 5.32 21.72 -9.31
N PHE A 450 6.55 21.60 -9.81
CA PHE A 450 7.74 22.07 -9.11
C PHE A 450 7.73 23.58 -8.91
N ILE A 451 7.51 24.36 -9.97
CA ILE A 451 7.55 25.83 -9.92
C ILE A 451 6.45 26.37 -9.01
N LEU A 452 5.21 25.87 -9.15
CA LEU A 452 4.10 26.29 -8.29
C LEU A 452 4.39 25.98 -6.83
N THR A 453 4.84 24.76 -6.54
CA THR A 453 5.19 24.35 -5.17
C THR A 453 6.36 25.18 -4.63
N PHE A 454 7.40 25.41 -5.42
CA PHE A 454 8.59 26.13 -5.00
C PHE A 454 8.29 27.61 -4.72
N ILE A 455 7.58 28.29 -5.63
CA ILE A 455 7.22 29.71 -5.48
C ILE A 455 6.24 29.88 -4.31
N TYR A 456 5.18 29.07 -4.25
CA TYR A 456 4.21 29.16 -3.17
C TYR A 456 4.85 28.81 -1.82
N GLY A 457 5.67 27.76 -1.80
CA GLY A 457 6.37 27.28 -0.62
C GLY A 457 7.39 28.27 -0.06
N LYS A 458 8.06 29.07 -0.90
CA LYS A 458 8.93 30.17 -0.42
C LYS A 458 8.21 31.18 0.49
N GLY A 459 6.91 31.39 0.29
CA GLY A 459 6.11 32.31 1.09
C GLY A 459 5.23 31.64 2.17
N HIS A 460 5.04 30.32 2.11
CA HIS A 460 4.08 29.58 2.94
C HIS A 460 4.67 28.45 3.75
N MET A 461 5.91 28.02 3.46
CA MET A 461 6.70 27.34 4.47
C MET A 461 7.05 28.41 5.50
N LYS A 462 6.23 28.46 6.57
CA LYS A 462 6.65 29.12 7.80
C LYS A 462 8.05 28.61 8.08
N GLU A 463 8.96 29.51 8.45
CA GLU A 463 10.15 29.09 9.17
C GLU A 463 9.65 28.10 10.22
N GLU A 464 10.02 26.83 10.08
CA GLU A 464 10.03 25.97 11.25
C GLU A 464 10.75 26.81 12.29
N GLN A 465 10.08 27.06 13.41
CA GLN A 465 10.74 27.58 14.59
C GLN A 465 11.86 26.58 14.87
N VAL A 466 13.03 26.88 14.32
CA VAL A 466 14.30 26.56 14.90
C VAL A 466 14.16 27.20 16.27
N ALA A 467 13.95 26.37 17.31
CA ALA A 467 14.21 26.80 18.67
C ALA A 467 15.54 27.57 18.60
N PRO A 468 15.57 28.85 19.05
CA PRO A 468 16.64 29.76 18.67
C PRO A 468 17.98 29.10 19.00
N VAL A 469 18.78 28.90 17.95
CA VAL A 469 20.22 28.72 18.10
C VAL A 469 20.70 30.02 18.73
N VAL A 470 20.97 29.97 20.03
CA VAL A 470 21.63 31.05 20.73
C VAL A 470 22.93 31.33 19.98
N SER A 471 23.14 32.60 19.65
CA SER A 471 24.31 33.13 18.97
C SER A 471 25.61 32.47 19.47
N ALA A 472 26.49 32.13 18.53
CA ALA A 472 27.74 31.37 18.71
C ALA A 472 28.84 32.08 19.54
N SER A 473 28.46 32.87 20.55
CA SER A 473 29.39 33.57 21.45
C SER A 473 28.97 33.49 22.93
N GLU A 474 27.81 32.90 23.26
CA GLU A 474 27.38 32.68 24.65
C GLU A 474 27.31 31.18 25.02
N ALA A 475 27.68 30.31 24.08
CA ALA A 475 27.82 28.87 24.30
C ALA A 475 28.96 28.49 25.27
N ALA A 476 29.84 29.42 25.66
CA ALA A 476 30.98 29.12 26.53
C ALA A 476 30.69 29.25 28.04
N GLU A 477 29.62 29.94 28.46
CA GLU A 477 29.38 30.20 29.90
C GLU A 477 28.10 29.59 30.46
N THR A 478 27.23 29.04 29.60
CA THR A 478 26.03 28.32 30.04
C THR A 478 26.18 26.79 29.96
N GLU A 479 27.35 26.29 29.54
CA GLU A 479 27.74 24.87 29.69
C GLU A 479 28.02 24.51 31.15
N ALA A 480 28.37 25.47 32.02
CA ALA A 480 28.81 25.18 33.39
C ALA A 480 27.70 25.03 34.45
N LYS A 481 26.41 25.16 34.11
CA LYS A 481 25.32 25.11 35.11
C LYS A 481 24.13 24.19 34.80
N VAL A 482 24.16 23.48 33.67
CA VAL A 482 23.16 22.44 33.36
C VAL A 482 23.72 21.03 33.59
N GLU A 483 25.02 20.89 33.89
CA GLU A 483 25.67 19.61 34.26
C GLU A 483 25.14 18.99 35.56
N GLU A 484 24.37 19.70 36.39
CA GLU A 484 24.07 19.21 37.75
C GLU A 484 22.69 18.56 37.95
N GLN A 485 21.82 18.43 36.92
CA GLN A 485 20.46 17.89 37.16
C GLN A 485 19.84 16.91 36.15
N VAL A 486 20.61 16.32 35.23
CA VAL A 486 20.16 15.12 34.46
C VAL A 486 21.20 13.99 34.48
N ALA A 487 21.99 13.92 35.55
CA ALA A 487 22.84 12.78 35.84
C ALA A 487 22.00 11.59 36.36
N ALA A 488 21.42 10.85 35.42
CA ALA A 488 21.20 9.42 35.56
C ALA A 488 21.48 8.80 34.18
N GLU A 489 22.71 8.27 34.07
CA GLU A 489 23.42 7.89 32.86
C GLU A 489 22.68 6.85 31.99
N SER A 490 22.65 7.09 30.68
CA SER A 490 22.91 6.02 29.70
C SER A 490 23.80 6.58 28.61
N LYS A 491 25.08 6.17 28.61
CA LYS A 491 26.01 6.42 27.51
C LYS A 491 25.41 5.79 26.24
N LEU A 492 25.09 6.61 25.25
CA LEU A 492 24.73 6.14 23.91
C LEU A 492 26.03 5.72 23.22
N ASN A 493 26.16 4.45 22.88
CA ASN A 493 27.33 3.91 22.17
C ASN A 493 26.93 3.36 20.80
N ASP A 494 27.93 3.21 19.92
CA ASP A 494 27.75 2.45 18.69
C ASP A 494 27.40 1.00 19.04
N GLU A 495 26.37 0.46 18.40
CA GLU A 495 25.96 -0.93 18.59
C GLU A 495 25.29 -1.52 17.35
N VAL A 496 25.21 -2.86 17.33
CA VAL A 496 24.52 -3.60 16.27
C VAL A 496 23.39 -4.40 16.89
N VAL A 497 22.17 -4.10 16.46
CA VAL A 497 20.97 -4.85 16.82
C VAL A 497 20.89 -6.07 15.91
N ALA A 498 20.87 -7.25 16.51
CA ALA A 498 20.81 -8.50 15.77
C ALA A 498 19.39 -8.82 15.27
N ALA A 499 19.28 -9.78 14.35
CA ALA A 499 18.00 -10.30 13.93
C ALA A 499 17.39 -11.14 15.07
N PRO A 500 16.20 -10.81 15.58
CA PRO A 500 15.57 -11.57 16.65
C PRO A 500 14.94 -12.88 16.15
N ILE A 501 14.93 -13.12 14.84
CA ILE A 501 14.31 -14.29 14.21
C ILE A 501 14.95 -14.53 12.84
N SER A 502 15.01 -15.79 12.40
CA SER A 502 15.54 -16.13 11.08
C SER A 502 14.49 -15.88 9.99
N GLY A 503 14.92 -15.37 8.83
CA GLY A 503 14.03 -15.17 7.69
C GLY A 503 14.57 -14.27 6.59
N GLU A 504 13.65 -13.75 5.78
CA GLU A 504 13.96 -12.79 4.72
C GLU A 504 13.92 -11.37 5.29
N SER A 505 15.05 -10.67 5.32
CA SER A 505 15.13 -9.29 5.81
C SER A 505 14.68 -8.32 4.71
N LYS A 506 13.80 -7.39 5.07
CA LYS A 506 13.22 -6.35 4.20
C LYS A 506 13.38 -4.97 4.84
N LYS A 507 13.25 -3.93 4.02
CA LYS A 507 13.23 -2.56 4.52
C LYS A 507 11.96 -2.35 5.32
N LEU A 508 12.07 -1.56 6.39
CA LEU A 508 10.90 -1.20 7.19
C LEU A 508 9.84 -0.44 6.36
N THR A 509 10.27 0.30 5.33
CA THR A 509 9.43 1.00 4.35
C THR A 509 8.57 0.07 3.47
N ASP A 510 8.92 -1.21 3.37
CA ASP A 510 8.23 -2.17 2.51
C ASP A 510 7.15 -2.97 3.27
N VAL A 511 6.95 -2.67 4.56
CA VAL A 511 5.97 -3.33 5.43
C VAL A 511 4.56 -2.80 5.16
N ASN A 512 3.56 -3.69 5.19
CA ASN A 512 2.15 -3.37 4.95
C ASN A 512 1.45 -2.68 6.15
N ASP A 513 2.17 -1.86 6.93
CA ASP A 513 1.60 -1.05 8.00
C ASP A 513 2.17 0.38 7.95
N PRO A 514 1.33 1.42 7.78
CA PRO A 514 1.77 2.81 7.62
C PRO A 514 2.66 3.33 8.74
N VAL A 515 2.52 2.87 9.99
CA VAL A 515 3.30 3.40 11.11
C VAL A 515 4.76 2.95 11.03
N PHE A 516 4.97 1.72 10.60
CA PHE A 516 6.31 1.18 10.38
C PHE A 516 6.87 1.67 9.04
N SER A 517 6.08 1.65 7.96
CA SER A 517 6.55 2.00 6.62
C SER A 517 6.87 3.48 6.43
N THR A 518 6.25 4.39 7.19
CA THR A 518 6.62 5.81 7.20
C THR A 518 7.71 6.15 8.22
N LEU A 519 8.27 5.16 8.92
CA LEU A 519 9.29 5.33 9.97
C LEU A 519 8.85 6.27 11.11
N ALA A 520 7.54 6.37 11.36
CA ALA A 520 6.99 7.27 12.40
C ALA A 520 7.43 6.85 13.81
N MET A 521 7.65 5.55 14.01
CA MET A 521 8.08 4.96 15.29
C MET A 521 9.60 4.88 15.48
N GLY A 522 10.39 5.26 14.47
CA GLY A 522 11.83 5.03 14.42
C GLY A 522 12.24 4.26 13.17
N ASN A 523 13.55 4.20 12.92
CA ASN A 523 14.13 3.43 11.82
C ASN A 523 14.52 2.02 12.29
N GLY A 524 14.78 1.14 11.32
CA GLY A 524 15.17 -0.24 11.58
C GLY A 524 14.97 -1.16 10.38
N ALA A 525 14.54 -2.39 10.65
CA ALA A 525 14.35 -3.41 9.62
C ALA A 525 13.10 -4.26 9.92
N ALA A 526 12.68 -5.04 8.92
CA ALA A 526 11.65 -6.05 9.09
C ALA A 526 12.16 -7.42 8.62
N VAL A 527 11.65 -8.50 9.21
CA VAL A 527 12.02 -9.87 8.84
C VAL A 527 10.74 -10.66 8.57
N VAL A 528 10.62 -11.25 7.40
CA VAL A 528 9.58 -12.24 7.10
C VAL A 528 10.08 -13.59 7.62
N PRO A 529 9.52 -14.10 8.73
CA PRO A 529 10.14 -15.18 9.48
C PRO A 529 9.98 -16.54 8.79
N THR A 530 11.01 -17.38 8.91
CA THR A 530 10.99 -18.79 8.49
C THR A 530 10.85 -19.76 9.66
N ASP A 531 11.16 -19.31 10.87
CA ASP A 531 10.94 -20.05 12.12
C ASP A 531 10.09 -19.21 13.08
N GLY A 532 9.56 -19.81 14.15
CA GLY A 532 8.67 -19.13 15.09
C GLY A 532 9.31 -18.68 16.40
N THR A 533 10.64 -18.71 16.56
CA THR A 533 11.28 -18.41 17.84
C THR A 533 11.86 -17.00 17.84
N ILE A 534 11.50 -16.22 18.86
CA ILE A 534 11.94 -14.84 19.03
C ILE A 534 13.07 -14.79 20.05
N TYR A 535 14.18 -14.18 19.68
CA TYR A 535 15.40 -14.03 20.48
C TYR A 535 15.68 -12.56 20.80
N ALA A 536 16.41 -12.34 21.89
CA ALA A 536 16.88 -11.01 22.28
C ALA A 536 17.94 -10.52 21.28
N PRO A 537 17.74 -9.36 20.64
CA PRO A 537 18.66 -8.86 19.62
C PRO A 537 19.86 -8.10 20.19
N VAL A 538 19.83 -7.79 21.49
CA VAL A 538 20.83 -7.00 22.23
C VAL A 538 20.90 -7.49 23.68
N ASP A 539 22.03 -7.24 24.35
CA ASP A 539 22.13 -7.30 25.81
C ASP A 539 21.40 -6.10 26.42
N GLY A 540 20.55 -6.33 27.42
CA GLY A 540 19.84 -5.24 28.07
C GLY A 540 18.68 -5.67 28.97
N GLU A 541 17.72 -4.77 29.15
CA GLU A 541 16.54 -4.98 29.98
C GLU A 541 15.25 -4.91 29.15
N LEU A 542 14.33 -5.83 29.38
CA LEU A 542 12.98 -5.79 28.82
C LEU A 542 12.18 -4.68 29.48
N THR A 543 12.10 -3.52 28.83
CA THR A 543 11.28 -2.39 29.29
C THR A 543 9.79 -2.67 29.17
N VAL A 544 9.40 -3.52 28.21
CA VAL A 544 8.01 -3.92 27.97
C VAL A 544 7.92 -5.37 27.51
N ALA A 545 7.08 -6.18 28.16
CA ALA A 545 6.64 -7.48 27.66
C ALA A 545 5.10 -7.51 27.75
N TYR A 546 4.41 -7.48 26.60
CA TYR A 546 2.95 -7.36 26.58
C TYR A 546 2.25 -8.66 27.02
N GLU A 547 1.11 -8.55 27.71
CA GLU A 547 0.28 -9.71 28.07
C GLU A 547 -0.19 -10.52 26.85
N THR A 548 -0.36 -9.86 25.72
CA THR A 548 -0.71 -10.47 24.43
C THR A 548 0.49 -11.07 23.70
N LYS A 549 1.71 -10.99 24.28
CA LYS A 549 2.95 -11.69 23.89
C LYS A 549 3.47 -11.44 22.46
N HIS A 550 2.85 -10.51 21.74
CA HIS A 550 3.15 -10.21 20.34
C HIS A 550 4.22 -9.13 20.14
N ALA A 551 4.74 -8.52 21.21
CA ALA A 551 5.77 -7.49 21.12
C ALA A 551 6.65 -7.45 22.37
N TYR A 552 7.90 -6.99 22.18
CA TYR A 552 8.92 -6.86 23.21
C TYR A 552 9.63 -5.52 23.05
N GLY A 553 9.64 -4.70 24.09
CA GLY A 553 10.47 -3.50 24.18
C GLY A 553 11.71 -3.80 25.00
N LEU A 554 12.89 -3.46 24.49
CA LEU A 554 14.17 -3.64 25.15
C LEU A 554 14.90 -2.30 25.21
N LYS A 555 15.57 -2.03 26.32
CA LYS A 555 16.60 -0.98 26.42
C LYS A 555 17.94 -1.69 26.50
N SER A 556 18.80 -1.49 25.49
CA SER A 556 20.12 -2.10 25.47
C SER A 556 21.02 -1.49 26.55
N ASP A 557 22.03 -2.24 26.97
CA ASP A 557 23.09 -1.73 27.86
C ASP A 557 23.89 -0.57 27.22
N ASN A 558 23.80 -0.42 25.88
CA ASN A 558 24.44 0.63 25.08
C ASN A 558 23.49 1.79 24.70
N GLY A 559 22.24 1.75 25.16
CA GLY A 559 21.28 2.84 25.09
C GLY A 559 20.19 2.75 24.02
N ALA A 560 20.23 1.80 23.08
CA ALA A 560 19.18 1.68 22.07
C ALA A 560 17.87 1.17 22.68
N GLU A 561 16.77 1.83 22.35
CA GLU A 561 15.42 1.39 22.72
C GLU A 561 14.82 0.59 21.56
N VAL A 562 14.98 -0.73 21.60
CA VAL A 562 14.59 -1.66 20.54
C VAL A 562 13.18 -2.18 20.76
N LEU A 563 12.30 -2.00 19.78
CA LEU A 563 10.98 -2.62 19.72
C LEU A 563 10.99 -3.78 18.73
N ILE A 564 10.68 -4.98 19.22
CA ILE A 564 10.35 -6.15 18.42
C ILE A 564 8.82 -6.27 18.38
N HIS A 565 8.22 -6.20 17.20
CA HIS A 565 6.78 -6.36 17.03
C HIS A 565 6.50 -7.52 16.07
N VAL A 566 5.84 -8.57 16.57
CA VAL A 566 5.67 -9.85 15.88
C VAL A 566 4.33 -9.87 15.15
N GLY A 567 4.37 -9.64 13.84
CA GLY A 567 3.21 -9.58 12.97
C GLY A 567 2.45 -8.25 13.03
N ILE A 568 1.57 -8.02 12.05
CA ILE A 568 0.74 -6.80 11.95
C ILE A 568 -0.64 -7.12 12.52
N ASP A 569 -1.16 -6.25 13.40
CA ASP A 569 -2.46 -6.39 14.06
C ASP A 569 -2.63 -7.68 14.92
N THR A 570 -1.57 -8.45 15.17
CA THR A 570 -1.57 -9.71 15.93
C THR A 570 -1.97 -9.57 17.40
N VAL A 571 -1.99 -8.36 17.94
CA VAL A 571 -2.58 -8.05 19.26
C VAL A 571 -4.01 -8.57 19.40
N ASN A 572 -4.76 -8.63 18.29
CA ASN A 572 -6.15 -9.12 18.24
C ASN A 572 -6.28 -10.62 18.53
N LEU A 573 -5.20 -11.38 18.41
CA LEU A 573 -5.16 -12.79 18.79
C LEU A 573 -5.19 -12.97 20.30
N LYS A 574 -5.07 -11.89 21.09
CA LYS A 574 -5.16 -11.91 22.57
C LYS A 574 -4.23 -12.95 23.21
N GLY A 575 -3.01 -13.08 22.65
CA GLY A 575 -2.01 -14.05 23.09
C GLY A 575 -2.22 -15.49 22.60
N GLN A 576 -3.28 -15.78 21.83
CA GLN A 576 -3.41 -17.07 21.14
C GLN A 576 -2.27 -17.23 20.13
N HIS A 577 -1.73 -18.44 20.04
CA HIS A 577 -0.59 -18.79 19.17
C HIS A 577 0.75 -18.17 19.59
N PHE A 578 0.80 -17.46 20.73
CA PHE A 578 2.03 -16.91 21.29
C PHE A 578 2.35 -17.51 22.66
N GLU A 579 3.62 -17.79 22.86
CA GLU A 579 4.20 -18.10 24.15
C GLU A 579 5.32 -17.09 24.44
N SER A 580 5.43 -16.65 25.69
CA SER A 580 6.48 -15.74 26.12
C SER A 580 7.16 -16.35 27.33
N PHE A 581 8.49 -16.32 27.32
CA PHE A 581 9.36 -16.91 28.35
C PHE A 581 9.97 -15.85 29.27
N VAL A 582 9.60 -14.58 29.06
CA VAL A 582 10.19 -13.43 29.74
C VAL A 582 9.13 -12.54 30.37
N LYS A 583 9.57 -11.69 31.30
CA LYS A 583 8.71 -10.69 31.97
C LYS A 583 9.31 -9.30 31.85
N GLN A 584 8.48 -8.28 31.96
CA GLN A 584 8.94 -6.90 32.05
C GLN A 584 9.91 -6.73 33.24
N GLY A 585 10.96 -5.92 33.05
CA GLY A 585 12.04 -5.68 34.00
C GLY A 585 13.11 -6.79 34.04
N GLN A 586 12.96 -7.85 33.25
CA GLN A 586 13.95 -8.92 33.18
C GLN A 586 15.15 -8.48 32.35
N LYS A 587 16.36 -8.70 32.90
CA LYS A 587 17.61 -8.60 32.11
C LYS A 587 17.77 -9.81 31.19
N VAL A 588 18.16 -9.56 29.96
CA VAL A 588 18.39 -10.56 28.91
C VAL A 588 19.73 -10.32 28.24
N LYS A 589 20.34 -11.39 27.76
CA LYS A 589 21.50 -11.35 26.87
C LYS A 589 21.07 -11.57 25.43
N LYS A 590 21.81 -11.01 24.48
CA LYS A 590 21.68 -11.29 23.05
C LYS A 590 21.67 -12.82 22.83
N GLY A 591 20.70 -13.30 22.08
CA GLY A 591 20.47 -14.72 21.83
C GLY A 591 19.60 -15.43 22.87
N ASP A 592 19.19 -14.77 23.96
CA ASP A 592 18.23 -15.34 24.90
C ASP A 592 16.85 -15.49 24.26
N LYS A 593 16.17 -16.61 24.56
CA LYS A 593 14.83 -16.88 24.04
C LYS A 593 13.78 -16.00 24.73
N LEU A 594 13.13 -15.13 23.96
CA LEU A 594 12.06 -14.24 24.45
C LEU A 594 10.68 -14.90 24.38
N GLY A 595 10.38 -15.60 23.28
CA GLY A 595 9.06 -16.18 23.04
C GLY A 595 9.00 -17.06 21.81
N THR A 596 7.83 -17.66 21.57
CA THR A 596 7.52 -18.42 20.36
C THR A 596 6.17 -18.00 19.79
N VAL A 597 6.05 -18.09 18.46
CA VAL A 597 4.83 -17.85 17.70
C VAL A 597 4.57 -19.02 16.75
N ASP A 598 3.33 -19.51 16.72
CA ASP A 598 2.88 -20.44 15.69
C ASP A 598 2.51 -19.66 14.42
N LEU A 599 3.48 -19.54 13.51
CA LEU A 599 3.34 -18.76 12.28
C LEU A 599 2.21 -19.26 11.38
N ASP A 600 1.97 -20.57 11.34
CA ASP A 600 0.96 -21.15 10.47
C ASP A 600 -0.44 -20.86 11.02
N ALA A 601 -0.62 -20.94 12.34
CA ALA A 601 -1.87 -20.56 12.97
C ALA A 601 -2.15 -19.05 12.84
N VAL A 602 -1.14 -18.18 12.99
CA VAL A 602 -1.28 -16.73 12.78
C VAL A 602 -1.68 -16.42 11.32
N LYS A 603 -1.04 -17.07 10.33
CA LYS A 603 -1.42 -16.94 8.92
C LYS A 603 -2.83 -17.46 8.64
N ALA A 604 -3.21 -18.59 9.26
CA ALA A 604 -4.55 -19.17 9.13
C ALA A 604 -5.63 -18.26 9.73
N ALA A 605 -5.30 -17.53 10.80
CA ALA A 605 -6.15 -16.50 11.38
C ALA A 605 -6.20 -15.19 10.54
N GLY A 606 -5.44 -15.10 9.45
CA GLY A 606 -5.49 -14.01 8.48
C GLY A 606 -4.57 -12.83 8.76
N TYR A 607 -3.60 -12.98 9.66
CA TYR A 607 -2.67 -11.92 10.05
C TYR A 607 -1.32 -12.04 9.31
N ASP A 608 -0.66 -10.89 9.11
CA ASP A 608 0.70 -10.83 8.59
C ASP A 608 1.69 -11.22 9.70
N THR A 609 2.64 -12.10 9.40
CA THR A 609 3.63 -12.61 10.37
C THR A 609 4.95 -11.84 10.35
N THR A 610 5.10 -10.80 9.53
CA THR A 610 6.33 -10.01 9.43
C THR A 610 6.71 -9.44 10.79
N VAL A 611 7.97 -9.63 11.20
CA VAL A 611 8.51 -9.15 12.48
C VAL A 611 9.23 -7.84 12.24
N MET A 612 8.77 -6.75 12.86
CA MET A 612 9.40 -5.44 12.79
C MET A 612 10.40 -5.27 13.94
N VAL A 613 11.59 -4.77 13.63
CA VAL A 613 12.66 -4.44 14.58
C VAL A 613 13.00 -2.97 14.43
N VAL A 614 12.63 -2.17 15.43
CA VAL A 614 12.65 -0.70 15.35
C VAL A 614 13.45 -0.11 16.49
N VAL A 615 14.38 0.80 16.21
CA VAL A 615 15.05 1.61 17.22
C VAL A 615 14.20 2.83 17.52
N THR A 616 13.42 2.78 18.59
CA THR A 616 12.37 3.78 18.88
C THR A 616 12.93 5.13 19.33
N ASN A 617 14.15 5.17 19.84
CA ASN A 617 14.91 6.39 20.13
C ASN A 617 15.88 6.77 18.98
N THR A 618 15.55 6.43 17.73
CA THR A 618 16.35 6.75 16.52
C THR A 618 16.86 8.20 16.50
N MET A 619 16.05 9.16 16.98
CA MET A 619 16.40 10.58 16.98
C MET A 619 17.58 10.94 17.89
N ASN A 620 17.99 10.06 18.81
CA ASN A 620 19.12 10.25 19.71
C ASN A 620 20.45 9.82 19.08
N TYR A 621 20.40 9.07 17.97
CA TYR A 621 21.57 8.55 17.27
C TYR A 621 21.95 9.42 16.04
N ALA A 622 23.18 9.25 15.55
CA ALA A 622 23.66 9.89 14.32
C ALA A 622 23.08 9.19 13.08
N SER A 623 23.04 7.85 13.10
CA SER A 623 22.33 7.05 12.12
C SER A 623 21.80 5.74 12.72
N VAL A 624 20.77 5.20 12.08
CA VAL A 624 20.19 3.88 12.35
C VAL A 624 19.92 3.28 10.98
N ASP A 625 20.74 2.33 10.57
CA ASP A 625 20.77 1.82 9.20
C ASP A 625 20.56 0.31 9.18
N ARG A 626 19.65 -0.15 8.31
CA ARG A 626 19.50 -1.59 8.03
C ARG A 626 20.76 -2.11 7.35
N ILE A 627 21.28 -3.21 7.85
CA ILE A 627 22.41 -3.93 7.23
C ILE A 627 21.85 -4.75 6.06
N ASP A 628 22.44 -4.59 4.88
CA ASP A 628 21.86 -5.06 3.63
C ASP A 628 22.10 -6.56 3.41
N ASN A 629 21.35 -7.37 4.15
CA ASN A 629 21.29 -8.82 4.02
C ASN A 629 19.88 -9.22 3.57
N THR A 630 19.76 -10.01 2.51
CA THR A 630 18.44 -10.49 2.00
C THR A 630 17.90 -11.64 2.84
N LYS A 631 18.78 -12.47 3.40
CA LYS A 631 18.45 -13.53 4.36
C LYS A 631 19.29 -13.33 5.62
N VAL A 632 18.66 -13.51 6.76
CA VAL A 632 19.30 -13.41 8.07
C VAL A 632 18.90 -14.64 8.89
N ASN A 633 19.85 -15.23 9.59
CA ASN A 633 19.57 -16.14 10.70
C ASN A 633 19.34 -15.31 11.97
N HIS A 634 18.71 -15.91 12.98
CA HIS A 634 18.78 -15.33 14.32
C HIS A 634 20.23 -15.05 14.72
N ASP A 635 20.47 -13.96 15.45
CA ASP A 635 21.78 -13.42 15.84
C ASP A 635 22.64 -12.75 14.76
N ASP A 636 22.30 -12.90 13.47
CA ASP A 636 22.96 -12.14 12.40
C ASP A 636 22.72 -10.63 12.57
N ASN A 637 23.69 -9.83 12.14
CA ASN A 637 23.60 -8.38 12.22
C ASN A 637 22.47 -7.84 11.33
N LEU A 638 21.53 -7.09 11.92
CA LEU A 638 20.33 -6.61 11.22
C LEU A 638 20.27 -5.08 11.10
N VAL A 639 20.55 -4.35 12.17
CA VAL A 639 20.53 -2.87 12.20
C VAL A 639 21.80 -2.36 12.88
N ALA A 640 22.52 -1.46 12.20
CA ALA A 640 23.64 -0.73 12.78
C ALA A 640 23.14 0.60 13.36
N VAL A 641 23.58 0.91 14.58
CA VAL A 641 23.22 2.12 15.31
C VAL A 641 24.51 2.87 15.64
N THR A 642 24.62 4.12 15.19
CA THR A 642 25.83 4.95 15.39
C THR A 642 25.52 6.09 16.35
N ALA A 643 26.22 6.15 17.48
CA ALA A 643 26.13 7.21 18.47
C ALA A 643 26.53 8.57 17.89
N ARG A 644 26.10 9.64 18.55
CA ARG A 644 26.39 11.02 18.15
C ARG A 644 27.71 11.53 18.69
#